data_AF-A0A5C5VUB1-F1
#
_entry.id   AF-A0A5C5VUB1-F1
#
_cell.length_a   1.000
_cell.length_b   1.000
_cell.length_c   1.000
_cell.angle_alpha   90.00
_cell.angle_beta   90.00
_cell.angle_gamma   90.00
#
_symmetry.space_group_name_H-M   'P 1'
#
loop_
_entity.id
_entity.type
_entity.pdbx_description
1 polymer ?
#
loop_
_entity_poly.entity_id
_entity_poly.type
_entity_poly.pdbx_seq_one_letter_code
_entity_poly.pdbx_strand_id
1 'polypeptide(L)'
;MAEFVSLPVVSMPVAKAATNGGGCCGGGGNGDGHAHGNGDGQHANVQAYGDVFTGQGPLPYGASMYVGMGITTKTGGRAVRKRKVEKQHEEQDYDSRTEAQSNSTAAKIDKEYHHAFPVSQNPDKTSRRREDGYVNSSLYANNSRFLRGQADPKRLLPQERRKAMKKKYIDMDYHHPLEDVLDTRYMRKLFGWISKTRSSGKTMIEEIIQSYGNPKAPMWHRIKYLPFHLFINRMKGSVTVDAFRERIGEHASTIRGFVIAARSVAEFGLTLPQRFVAPLFIVWNFTNLCNLTCKHCYQDAEHKALPDELSLKEKLKLVDQIAEQYVPMIAFAGGEPTISADLLPVLKHCHSYGIHTTIATHGGTMTEKLANQLLECGVKYVEISLDSVHPERHDDFRGQVGMWHRTVRGMRNVVKTKGLRLGVAMCVHQGNFDEVEDMLQFCCDIGAGVFAHFNFIPVGRGLQMVDGDLNPQQREWLLKTLNLWMQSGKIGVISTAPQFGRVCVAHAPTDGKQACSHAGSGGGEKARVIAKYLGGCGAGRDYVAIEPNGNITPCVYLPHRVQGSIRKRSFIDIFRNNEFWELLCDRDRRTHHCEVCEFKHYCGGCRARADAYFGELNAGDPGCVFNEKHWDDLVQRGIATDPDAVATADRAAKTAAGRQGEIDELYANVTAAARA
;
A
#
# COMPACT_ATOMS: atom_id res chain seq x y z
N MET A 1 -10.98 12.83 -5.07
CA MET A 1 -9.64 12.87 -4.45
C MET A 1 -9.69 12.72 -2.93
N ALA A 2 -10.61 13.34 -2.18
CA ALA A 2 -10.75 13.17 -0.71
C ALA A 2 -11.04 11.74 -0.17
N GLU A 3 -11.81 10.90 -0.87
CA GLU A 3 -12.09 9.51 -0.43
C GLU A 3 -10.95 8.51 -0.71
N PHE A 4 -9.83 8.97 -1.26
CA PHE A 4 -8.86 8.10 -1.93
C PHE A 4 -7.56 7.86 -1.16
N VAL A 5 -7.35 8.52 -0.02
CA VAL A 5 -6.19 8.30 0.87
C VAL A 5 -6.62 7.83 2.27
N SER A 6 -7.92 7.76 2.54
CA SER A 6 -8.40 6.99 3.68
C SER A 6 -8.21 5.50 3.36
N LEU A 7 -7.33 4.83 4.09
CA LEU A 7 -7.52 3.40 4.39
C LEU A 7 -9.02 3.21 4.70
N PRO A 8 -9.67 2.14 4.21
CA PRO A 8 -11.08 1.94 4.48
C PRO A 8 -11.27 1.79 6.00
N VAL A 9 -11.67 2.89 6.65
CA VAL A 9 -12.40 2.83 7.90
C VAL A 9 -13.76 2.29 7.50
N VAL A 10 -13.87 0.97 7.51
CA VAL A 10 -15.16 0.29 7.41
C VAL A 10 -15.98 0.82 8.57
N SER A 11 -16.97 1.66 8.28
CA SER A 11 -17.99 2.01 9.24
C SER A 11 -18.75 0.73 9.55
N MET A 12 -18.63 0.20 10.76
CA MET A 12 -19.58 -0.78 11.24
C MET A 12 -20.98 -0.14 11.16
N PRO A 13 -22.00 -0.83 10.62
CA PRO A 13 -23.36 -0.41 10.87
C PRO A 13 -23.57 -0.50 12.39
N VAL A 14 -23.81 0.64 13.02
CA VAL A 14 -24.37 0.67 14.37
C VAL A 14 -25.68 -0.10 14.27
N ALA A 15 -25.72 -1.28 14.91
CA ALA A 15 -26.97 -1.98 15.12
C ALA A 15 -27.91 -1.02 15.85
N LYS A 16 -28.91 -0.50 15.13
CA LYS A 16 -30.05 0.17 15.76
C LYS A 16 -30.70 -0.90 16.64
N ALA A 17 -30.52 -0.77 17.95
CA ALA A 17 -31.36 -1.43 18.92
C ALA A 17 -32.81 -1.06 18.58
N ALA A 18 -33.57 -2.03 18.08
CA ALA A 18 -34.99 -1.92 17.91
C ALA A 18 -35.60 -1.80 19.31
N THR A 19 -35.92 -0.57 19.70
CA THR A 19 -36.86 -0.30 20.78
C THR A 19 -38.25 -0.55 20.22
N ASN A 20 -38.74 -1.78 20.34
CA ASN A 20 -40.17 -2.06 20.29
C ASN A 20 -40.60 -2.52 21.68
N GLY A 21 -41.34 -1.66 22.35
CA GLY A 21 -42.07 -2.01 23.56
C GLY A 21 -43.38 -2.75 23.24
N GLY A 22 -43.86 -3.45 24.26
CA GLY A 22 -45.16 -4.13 24.32
C GLY A 22 -45.05 -5.62 23.96
N GLY A 23 -45.38 -6.59 24.81
CA GLY A 23 -46.02 -6.59 26.12
C GLY A 23 -46.61 -7.99 26.35
N CYS A 24 -46.81 -8.32 27.63
CA CYS A 24 -47.67 -9.38 28.17
C CYS A 24 -47.13 -10.81 28.38
N CYS A 25 -47.04 -11.14 29.69
CA CYS A 25 -47.43 -12.40 30.36
C CYS A 25 -46.61 -13.67 30.06
N GLY A 26 -46.13 -14.46 31.03
CA GLY A 26 -46.24 -14.45 32.49
C GLY A 26 -45.65 -15.75 33.07
N GLY A 27 -45.30 -15.72 34.37
CA GLY A 27 -44.96 -16.88 35.23
C GLY A 27 -43.53 -17.40 35.08
N GLY A 28 -42.73 -17.62 36.12
CA GLY A 28 -42.89 -17.54 37.57
C GLY A 28 -41.71 -18.29 38.21
N GLY A 29 -41.35 -17.92 39.44
CA GLY A 29 -40.63 -18.83 40.36
C GLY A 29 -39.18 -18.49 40.73
N ASN A 30 -39.05 -17.69 41.79
CA ASN A 30 -38.19 -17.84 42.97
C ASN A 30 -36.65 -18.00 42.89
N GLY A 31 -35.97 -17.22 43.72
CA GLY A 31 -34.61 -17.47 44.18
C GLY A 31 -33.93 -16.25 44.79
N ASP A 32 -34.22 -15.99 46.06
CA ASP A 32 -33.73 -14.89 46.89
C ASP A 32 -32.19 -14.78 47.02
N GLY A 33 -31.71 -13.57 47.30
CA GLY A 33 -30.31 -13.33 47.68
C GLY A 33 -29.92 -11.86 47.82
N HIS A 34 -30.51 -11.16 48.80
CA HIS A 34 -30.09 -9.83 49.24
C HIS A 34 -28.64 -9.80 49.77
N ALA A 35 -27.87 -8.78 49.38
CA ALA A 35 -26.92 -8.10 50.27
C ALA A 35 -26.63 -6.68 49.78
N HIS A 36 -27.04 -5.71 50.60
CA HIS A 36 -26.79 -4.27 50.48
C HIS A 36 -25.33 -3.91 50.77
N GLY A 37 -24.86 -2.84 50.13
CA GLY A 37 -23.65 -2.10 50.49
C GLY A 37 -23.65 -0.72 49.84
N ASN A 38 -24.27 0.25 50.52
CA ASN A 38 -24.26 1.67 50.16
C ASN A 38 -22.85 2.26 50.31
N GLY A 39 -22.53 3.21 49.43
CA GLY A 39 -21.39 4.12 49.53
C GLY A 39 -21.59 5.31 48.61
N ASP A 40 -22.24 6.34 49.14
CA ASP A 40 -22.56 7.60 48.48
C ASP A 40 -21.31 8.40 48.07
N GLY A 41 -21.45 9.08 46.93
CA GLY A 41 -21.09 10.50 46.79
C GLY A 41 -19.61 10.85 46.63
N GLN A 42 -19.26 11.32 45.42
CA GLN A 42 -18.73 12.69 45.25
C GLN A 42 -18.64 13.06 43.76
N HIS A 43 -19.49 13.98 43.35
CA HIS A 43 -19.20 14.90 42.26
C HIS A 43 -17.98 15.76 42.66
N ALA A 44 -16.93 15.76 41.84
CA ALA A 44 -15.86 16.74 41.92
C ALA A 44 -15.53 17.25 40.51
N ASN A 45 -15.95 18.49 40.25
CA ASN A 45 -15.33 19.39 39.29
C ASN A 45 -13.85 19.55 39.65
N VAL A 46 -12.92 19.32 38.71
CA VAL A 46 -11.54 19.83 38.76
C VAL A 46 -11.12 20.06 37.30
N GLN A 47 -11.33 21.28 36.81
CA GLN A 47 -10.34 22.36 36.70
C GLN A 47 -9.30 22.14 35.60
N ALA A 48 -9.35 23.09 34.67
CA ALA A 48 -8.37 23.35 33.64
C ALA A 48 -6.96 23.52 34.23
N TYR A 49 -5.96 23.00 33.52
CA TYR A 49 -4.59 23.48 33.62
C TYR A 49 -4.19 24.12 32.30
N GLY A 50 -4.02 25.44 32.37
CA GLY A 50 -3.30 26.25 31.40
C GLY A 50 -1.79 26.27 31.68
N ASP A 51 -1.11 26.98 30.79
CA ASP A 51 0.22 27.58 30.92
C ASP A 51 1.47 26.69 30.85
N VAL A 52 1.90 26.37 29.62
CA VAL A 52 3.31 26.09 29.28
C VAL A 52 3.76 26.87 28.02
N PHE A 53 3.15 28.01 27.71
CA PHE A 53 3.58 28.87 26.60
C PHE A 53 3.61 30.35 26.99
N THR A 54 4.55 30.71 27.87
CA THR A 54 5.03 32.08 28.01
C THR A 54 6.55 32.08 27.94
N GLY A 55 7.06 32.02 26.71
CA GLY A 55 8.46 32.22 26.37
C GLY A 55 8.54 32.94 25.04
N GLN A 56 8.48 34.28 25.08
CA GLN A 56 8.74 35.14 23.95
C GLN A 56 10.24 35.15 23.64
N GLY A 57 10.60 34.91 22.38
CA GLY A 57 11.93 35.16 21.84
C GLY A 57 11.99 34.77 20.35
N PRO A 58 12.30 35.69 19.44
CA PRO A 58 12.46 35.37 18.03
C PRO A 58 13.87 34.83 17.80
N LEU A 59 14.02 33.77 17.01
CA LEU A 59 15.31 33.44 16.41
C LEU A 59 15.27 33.74 14.89
N PRO A 60 16.09 34.71 14.42
CA PRO A 60 16.16 35.16 13.04
C PRO A 60 17.31 34.49 12.25
N TYR A 61 17.51 34.99 11.03
CA TYR A 61 18.55 34.73 10.01
C TYR A 61 18.20 33.68 8.96
N GLY A 62 18.31 33.94 7.65
CA GLY A 62 18.90 35.04 6.87
C GLY A 62 19.31 34.44 5.52
N ALA A 63 18.70 34.86 4.40
CA ALA A 63 19.19 35.87 3.44
C ALA A 63 20.17 35.36 2.36
N SER A 64 19.72 35.41 1.10
CA SER A 64 20.47 35.71 -0.14
C SER A 64 19.44 35.67 -1.29
N MET A 65 18.88 36.76 -1.85
CA MET A 65 19.36 37.95 -2.58
C MET A 65 19.97 37.70 -3.99
N TYR A 66 19.19 38.13 -5.01
CA TYR A 66 19.51 38.52 -6.40
C TYR A 66 20.02 37.43 -7.37
N VAL A 67 19.60 37.36 -8.64
CA VAL A 67 19.54 38.40 -9.68
C VAL A 67 18.31 38.19 -10.60
N GLY A 68 17.60 39.27 -10.91
CA GLY A 68 16.59 39.31 -11.97
C GLY A 68 17.20 39.74 -13.31
N MET A 69 16.61 39.31 -14.42
CA MET A 69 16.64 40.07 -15.68
C MET A 69 15.63 39.53 -16.70
N GLY A 70 14.90 40.47 -17.31
CA GLY A 70 14.67 40.48 -18.75
C GLY A 70 13.43 39.78 -19.32
N ILE A 71 12.32 40.52 -19.40
CA ILE A 71 11.24 40.24 -20.36
C ILE A 71 11.76 40.53 -21.78
N THR A 72 11.54 39.62 -22.75
CA THR A 72 11.18 40.02 -24.13
C THR A 72 10.33 38.93 -24.80
N THR A 73 9.17 39.36 -25.29
CA THR A 73 8.24 38.60 -26.13
C THR A 73 8.69 38.59 -27.59
N LYS A 74 8.68 37.42 -28.26
CA LYS A 74 8.43 37.35 -29.71
C LYS A 74 7.61 36.11 -30.07
N THR A 75 6.57 36.37 -30.86
CA THR A 75 5.62 35.46 -31.52
C THR A 75 6.27 34.69 -32.67
N GLY A 76 5.86 33.44 -32.89
CA GLY A 76 6.18 32.67 -34.10
C GLY A 76 5.73 31.21 -34.00
N GLY A 77 4.93 30.75 -34.96
CA GLY A 77 4.28 29.44 -34.95
C GLY A 77 5.15 28.25 -35.42
N ARG A 78 4.57 27.07 -35.19
CA ARG A 78 4.83 25.72 -35.77
C ARG A 78 5.97 24.86 -35.20
N ALA A 79 5.63 23.56 -35.23
CA ALA A 79 6.40 22.32 -34.99
C ALA A 79 6.75 21.96 -33.53
N VAL A 80 6.07 20.92 -33.01
CA VAL A 80 6.44 20.22 -31.78
C VAL A 80 7.76 19.47 -32.03
N ARG A 81 8.88 20.13 -31.76
CA ARG A 81 10.20 19.49 -31.67
C ARG A 81 10.23 18.69 -30.37
N LYS A 82 10.33 17.35 -30.46
CA LYS A 82 10.77 16.52 -29.33
C LYS A 82 12.12 17.09 -28.87
N ARG A 83 12.15 17.77 -27.72
CA ARG A 83 13.41 18.16 -27.07
C ARG A 83 14.09 16.86 -26.64
N LYS A 84 15.11 16.43 -27.39
CA LYS A 84 16.22 15.67 -26.82
C LYS A 84 16.78 16.57 -25.73
N VAL A 85 16.46 16.25 -24.47
CA VAL A 85 17.23 16.76 -23.35
C VAL A 85 18.51 15.93 -23.40
N GLU A 86 19.53 16.45 -24.08
CA GLU A 86 20.90 16.02 -23.83
C GLU A 86 21.20 16.48 -22.40
N LYS A 87 20.92 15.60 -21.43
CA LYS A 87 21.55 15.71 -20.12
C LYS A 87 23.01 15.44 -20.38
N GLN A 88 23.86 16.42 -20.10
CA GLN A 88 25.23 16.14 -19.72
C GLN A 88 25.14 15.23 -18.50
N HIS A 89 25.16 13.92 -18.73
CA HIS A 89 25.58 12.97 -17.73
C HIS A 89 27.07 13.26 -17.57
N GLU A 90 27.43 14.11 -16.59
CA GLU A 90 28.69 13.85 -15.91
C GLU A 90 28.63 12.37 -15.51
N GLU A 91 29.64 11.60 -15.92
CA GLU A 91 29.91 10.27 -15.37
C GLU A 91 30.12 10.45 -13.86
N GLN A 92 29.01 10.56 -13.13
CA GLN A 92 28.99 10.19 -11.75
C GLN A 92 29.28 8.70 -11.76
N ASP A 93 30.42 8.35 -11.19
CA ASP A 93 30.83 7.00 -10.87
C ASP A 93 29.80 6.43 -9.89
N TYR A 94 28.64 6.05 -10.42
CA TYR A 94 27.65 5.27 -9.72
C TYR A 94 28.33 3.92 -9.56
N ASP A 95 28.78 3.64 -8.33
CA ASP A 95 29.38 2.37 -7.96
C ASP A 95 28.54 1.25 -8.59
N SER A 96 29.07 0.67 -9.66
CA SER A 96 28.38 -0.29 -10.55
C SER A 96 28.13 -1.64 -9.85
N ARG A 97 28.35 -1.67 -8.54
CA ARG A 97 28.26 -2.78 -7.62
C ARG A 97 27.77 -2.21 -6.31
N THR A 98 26.81 -2.87 -5.70
CA THR A 98 26.54 -2.68 -4.28
C THR A 98 27.28 -3.85 -3.64
N GLU A 99 28.44 -3.59 -3.02
CA GLU A 99 29.06 -4.62 -2.19
C GLU A 99 28.00 -5.10 -1.19
N ALA A 100 27.72 -6.40 -1.22
CA ALA A 100 26.89 -7.01 -0.21
C ALA A 100 27.53 -6.69 1.14
N GLN A 101 26.80 -6.02 2.04
CA GLN A 101 27.31 -5.81 3.40
C GLN A 101 27.71 -7.18 3.95
N SER A 102 28.83 -7.30 4.64
CA SER A 102 29.36 -8.60 5.11
C SER A 102 28.39 -9.37 6.02
N ASN A 103 27.40 -8.68 6.58
CA ASN A 103 26.28 -9.20 7.37
C ASN A 103 24.96 -9.39 6.58
N SER A 104 24.97 -9.20 5.26
CA SER A 104 23.79 -9.41 4.42
C SER A 104 23.72 -10.83 3.91
N THR A 105 22.51 -11.33 3.68
CA THR A 105 22.34 -12.67 3.12
C THR A 105 22.97 -12.81 1.74
N ALA A 106 23.01 -11.74 0.95
CA ALA A 106 23.73 -11.68 -0.32
C ALA A 106 25.21 -12.08 -0.20
N ALA A 107 25.89 -11.65 0.87
CA ALA A 107 27.29 -12.00 1.13
C ALA A 107 27.46 -13.46 1.59
N LYS A 108 26.43 -14.02 2.25
CA LYS A 108 26.41 -15.41 2.73
C LYS A 108 26.10 -16.45 1.64
N ILE A 109 25.52 -16.05 0.50
CA ILE A 109 25.08 -16.97 -0.55
C ILE A 109 25.69 -16.72 -1.94
N ASP A 110 26.77 -15.93 -2.01
CA ASP A 110 27.61 -15.75 -3.21
C ASP A 110 26.83 -15.36 -4.49
N LYS A 111 25.83 -14.47 -4.36
CA LYS A 111 25.08 -13.94 -5.51
C LYS A 111 25.73 -12.67 -6.06
N GLU A 112 26.05 -12.66 -7.36
CA GLU A 112 26.43 -11.46 -8.10
C GLU A 112 25.17 -10.71 -8.61
N TYR A 113 25.08 -9.40 -8.36
CA TYR A 113 23.99 -8.56 -8.85
C TYR A 113 24.48 -7.64 -9.96
N HIS A 114 23.89 -7.78 -11.15
CA HIS A 114 24.14 -6.87 -12.26
C HIS A 114 23.19 -5.67 -12.19
N HIS A 115 23.70 -4.46 -12.46
CA HIS A 115 22.91 -3.21 -12.49
C HIS A 115 22.60 -2.73 -13.93
N ALA A 116 23.05 -3.48 -14.95
CA ALA A 116 22.71 -3.23 -16.34
C ALA A 116 21.40 -3.93 -16.71
N PHE A 117 20.37 -3.17 -17.07
CA PHE A 117 19.06 -3.70 -17.45
C PHE A 117 18.75 -3.34 -18.92
N PRO A 118 19.21 -4.16 -19.89
CA PRO A 118 18.95 -3.89 -21.30
C PRO A 118 17.44 -3.89 -21.56
N VAL A 119 16.99 -2.94 -22.40
CA VAL A 119 15.59 -2.89 -22.85
C VAL A 119 15.33 -4.12 -23.72
N SER A 120 14.14 -4.72 -23.60
CA SER A 120 13.70 -5.81 -24.48
C SER A 120 13.98 -5.45 -25.94
N GLN A 121 14.81 -6.26 -26.60
CA GLN A 121 15.15 -6.12 -28.03
C GLN A 121 14.06 -6.70 -28.93
N ASN A 122 12.96 -7.20 -28.35
CA ASN A 122 11.87 -7.78 -29.12
C ASN A 122 11.09 -6.68 -29.90
N PRO A 123 11.09 -6.73 -31.24
CA PRO A 123 10.40 -5.73 -32.06
C PRO A 123 8.87 -5.91 -32.05
N ASP A 124 8.34 -7.09 -31.69
CA ASP A 124 6.91 -7.36 -31.57
C ASP A 124 6.44 -7.26 -30.11
N LYS A 125 5.94 -6.08 -29.74
CA LYS A 125 5.31 -5.79 -28.43
C LYS A 125 3.79 -5.93 -28.46
N THR A 126 3.21 -6.69 -29.41
CA THR A 126 1.75 -6.79 -29.53
C THR A 126 1.15 -7.73 -28.47
N SER A 127 0.01 -7.34 -27.90
CA SER A 127 -0.77 -8.21 -27.00
C SER A 127 -1.35 -9.45 -27.70
N ARG A 128 -1.12 -9.65 -29.00
CA ARG A 128 -1.67 -10.75 -29.81
C ARG A 128 -0.66 -11.83 -30.17
N ARG A 129 0.56 -11.77 -29.62
CA ARG A 129 1.63 -12.73 -29.90
C ARG A 129 1.13 -14.17 -29.65
N ARG A 130 1.33 -15.04 -30.65
CA ARG A 130 0.88 -16.46 -30.64
C ARG A 130 2.03 -17.46 -30.75
N GLU A 131 3.25 -17.01 -31.05
CA GLU A 131 4.33 -17.91 -31.48
C GLU A 131 4.88 -18.82 -30.37
N ASP A 132 4.61 -18.55 -29.08
CA ASP A 132 5.01 -19.40 -27.96
C ASP A 132 3.83 -20.13 -27.28
N GLY A 133 2.62 -20.08 -27.86
CA GLY A 133 1.54 -21.00 -27.51
C GLY A 133 0.82 -20.80 -26.17
N TYR A 134 0.97 -19.68 -25.44
CA TYR A 134 0.33 -19.52 -24.12
C TYR A 134 -0.43 -18.21 -23.87
N VAL A 135 -1.21 -18.25 -22.79
CA VAL A 135 -2.27 -17.34 -22.35
C VAL A 135 -2.00 -15.88 -22.68
N ASN A 136 -2.78 -15.40 -23.64
CA ASN A 136 -2.82 -14.00 -23.96
C ASN A 136 -3.50 -13.24 -22.80
N SER A 137 -2.85 -12.26 -22.17
CA SER A 137 -3.52 -11.41 -21.18
C SER A 137 -4.70 -10.65 -21.77
N SER A 138 -4.67 -10.37 -23.07
CA SER A 138 -5.86 -9.94 -23.81
C SER A 138 -6.92 -11.01 -23.88
N LEU A 139 -6.63 -12.32 -23.85
CA LEU A 139 -7.66 -13.31 -23.56
C LEU A 139 -8.15 -13.21 -22.13
N TYR A 140 -7.39 -12.81 -21.12
CA TYR A 140 -7.96 -12.60 -19.77
C TYR A 140 -8.84 -11.33 -19.69
N ALA A 141 -8.42 -10.26 -20.35
CA ALA A 141 -9.23 -9.06 -20.50
C ALA A 141 -10.45 -9.31 -21.40
N ASN A 142 -10.29 -10.08 -22.48
CA ASN A 142 -11.32 -10.52 -23.44
C ASN A 142 -12.04 -11.81 -23.00
N ASN A 143 -11.69 -12.50 -21.91
CA ASN A 143 -12.36 -13.72 -21.41
C ASN A 143 -13.65 -13.38 -20.67
N SER A 144 -13.85 -12.09 -20.42
CA SER A 144 -15.18 -11.49 -20.31
C SER A 144 -16.07 -11.80 -21.54
N ARG A 145 -15.51 -12.04 -22.76
CA ARG A 145 -16.19 -12.52 -23.99
C ARG A 145 -16.12 -14.03 -24.19
N PHE A 146 -15.04 -14.69 -23.79
CA PHE A 146 -14.78 -16.09 -24.15
C PHE A 146 -15.47 -17.13 -23.26
N LEU A 147 -16.07 -16.74 -22.13
CA LEU A 147 -16.94 -17.61 -21.33
C LEU A 147 -18.29 -17.95 -21.98
N ARG A 148 -18.55 -17.60 -23.25
CA ARG A 148 -19.73 -18.05 -24.02
C ARG A 148 -19.39 -18.19 -25.50
N GLY A 149 -19.22 -19.43 -25.96
CA GLY A 149 -18.78 -19.77 -27.33
C GLY A 149 -19.42 -18.97 -28.48
N GLN A 150 -18.56 -18.23 -29.22
CA GLN A 150 -18.66 -17.62 -30.56
C GLN A 150 -19.90 -16.71 -30.90
N ALA A 151 -19.87 -15.69 -31.79
CA ALA A 151 -19.04 -15.40 -32.97
C ALA A 151 -18.93 -13.89 -33.36
N ASP A 152 -17.93 -13.58 -34.21
CA ASP A 152 -17.72 -12.48 -35.21
C ASP A 152 -18.29 -11.04 -34.96
N PRO A 153 -17.47 -9.95 -34.98
CA PRO A 153 -17.90 -8.56 -34.73
C PRO A 153 -18.91 -7.92 -35.69
N LYS A 154 -19.38 -8.62 -36.74
CA LYS A 154 -20.29 -8.03 -37.74
C LYS A 154 -21.77 -7.98 -37.34
N ARG A 155 -22.19 -8.49 -36.18
CA ARG A 155 -23.56 -8.31 -35.67
C ARG A 155 -23.59 -7.31 -34.51
N LEU A 156 -23.80 -6.04 -34.86
CA LEU A 156 -24.04 -4.94 -33.93
C LEU A 156 -25.24 -5.26 -33.05
N LEU A 157 -24.99 -5.50 -31.75
CA LEU A 157 -26.05 -5.68 -30.77
C LEU A 157 -26.80 -4.35 -30.53
N PRO A 158 -28.10 -4.39 -30.21
CA PRO A 158 -28.90 -3.23 -29.82
C PRO A 158 -28.22 -2.39 -28.73
N GLN A 159 -28.46 -1.08 -28.68
CA GLN A 159 -27.84 -0.17 -27.70
C GLN A 159 -28.00 -0.63 -26.24
N GLU A 160 -29.15 -1.21 -25.89
CA GLU A 160 -29.39 -1.72 -24.53
C GLU A 160 -28.58 -2.98 -24.24
N ARG A 161 -28.48 -3.91 -25.20
CA ARG A 161 -27.53 -5.03 -25.11
C ARG A 161 -26.11 -4.52 -25.06
N ARG A 162 -25.73 -3.50 -25.83
CA ARG A 162 -24.40 -2.86 -25.80
C ARG A 162 -24.10 -2.19 -24.46
N LYS A 163 -25.09 -1.56 -23.82
CA LYS A 163 -24.98 -1.00 -22.45
C LYS A 163 -24.87 -2.09 -21.40
N ALA A 164 -25.71 -3.13 -21.45
CA ALA A 164 -25.66 -4.28 -20.55
C ALA A 164 -24.37 -5.10 -20.73
N MET A 165 -23.88 -5.20 -21.97
CA MET A 165 -22.58 -5.76 -22.34
C MET A 165 -21.45 -4.87 -21.80
N LYS A 166 -21.43 -3.56 -22.07
CA LYS A 166 -20.45 -2.62 -21.46
C LYS A 166 -20.41 -2.72 -19.94
N LYS A 167 -21.55 -2.96 -19.29
CA LYS A 167 -21.66 -3.18 -17.84
C LYS A 167 -21.11 -4.55 -17.37
N LYS A 168 -20.84 -5.47 -18.30
CA LYS A 168 -20.28 -6.82 -18.11
C LYS A 168 -18.80 -6.95 -18.50
N TYR A 169 -18.27 -6.05 -19.33
CA TYR A 169 -16.89 -6.09 -19.81
C TYR A 169 -16.02 -5.10 -19.04
N ILE A 170 -14.78 -5.49 -18.77
CA ILE A 170 -13.79 -4.60 -18.19
C ILE A 170 -13.23 -3.75 -19.32
N ASP A 171 -13.57 -2.47 -19.34
CA ASP A 171 -12.97 -1.52 -20.27
C ASP A 171 -11.57 -1.14 -19.76
N MET A 172 -10.54 -1.84 -20.25
CA MET A 172 -9.14 -1.56 -19.90
C MET A 172 -8.68 -0.19 -20.41
N ASP A 173 -9.36 0.31 -21.45
CA ASP A 173 -9.14 1.62 -22.07
C ASP A 173 -10.05 2.70 -21.50
N TYR A 174 -10.74 2.42 -20.39
CA TYR A 174 -11.58 3.41 -19.72
C TYR A 174 -10.77 4.68 -19.45
N HIS A 175 -11.32 5.78 -19.94
CA HIS A 175 -10.76 7.12 -19.86
C HIS A 175 -11.77 8.03 -19.17
N HIS A 176 -11.46 8.46 -17.95
CA HIS A 176 -12.32 9.38 -17.23
C HIS A 176 -12.14 10.80 -17.79
N PRO A 177 -13.20 11.60 -18.02
CA PRO A 177 -13.08 12.99 -18.49
C PRO A 177 -12.22 13.92 -17.60
N LEU A 178 -11.88 13.47 -16.39
CA LEU A 178 -11.00 14.23 -15.49
C LEU A 178 -9.55 14.08 -15.92
N GLU A 179 -9.16 12.98 -16.57
CA GLU A 179 -7.82 12.76 -17.09
C GLU A 179 -7.47 13.84 -18.12
N ASP A 180 -8.38 14.16 -19.04
CA ASP A 180 -8.20 15.25 -20.01
C ASP A 180 -8.00 16.61 -19.34
N VAL A 181 -8.81 16.88 -18.29
CA VAL A 181 -8.73 18.15 -17.56
C VAL A 181 -7.39 18.26 -16.84
N LEU A 182 -6.99 17.22 -16.12
CA LEU A 182 -5.76 17.18 -15.32
C LEU A 182 -4.49 17.29 -16.19
N ASP A 183 -4.52 16.77 -17.42
CA ASP A 183 -3.38 16.85 -18.34
C ASP A 183 -3.24 18.22 -19.06
N THR A 184 -4.22 19.11 -18.91
CA THR A 184 -4.13 20.45 -19.50
C THR A 184 -3.01 21.29 -18.87
N ARG A 185 -2.35 22.12 -19.71
CA ARG A 185 -1.33 23.09 -19.24
C ARG A 185 -1.86 24.04 -18.16
N TYR A 186 -3.15 24.39 -18.23
CA TYR A 186 -3.80 25.26 -17.25
C TYR A 186 -3.89 24.58 -15.89
N MET A 187 -4.33 23.31 -15.83
CA MET A 187 -4.37 22.55 -14.58
C MET A 187 -2.98 22.29 -14.01
N ARG A 188 -1.99 22.01 -14.85
CA ARG A 188 -0.59 21.88 -14.39
C ARG A 188 -0.07 23.17 -13.74
N LYS A 189 -0.33 24.33 -14.34
CA LYS A 189 0.03 25.64 -13.75
C LYS A 189 -0.74 25.90 -12.46
N LEU A 190 -2.03 25.59 -12.42
CA LEU A 190 -2.86 25.75 -11.24
C LEU A 190 -2.33 24.89 -10.09
N PHE A 191 -2.10 23.60 -10.33
CA PHE A 191 -1.52 22.69 -9.33
C PHE A 191 -0.17 23.18 -8.83
N GLY A 192 0.73 23.56 -9.74
CA GLY A 192 2.03 24.13 -9.37
C GLY A 192 1.93 25.43 -8.58
N TRP A 193 0.83 26.18 -8.67
CA TRP A 193 0.60 27.38 -7.87
C TRP A 193 -0.02 27.06 -6.50
N ILE A 194 -1.04 26.20 -6.44
CA ILE A 194 -1.74 25.89 -5.17
C ILE A 194 -0.90 24.99 -4.24
N SER A 195 0.03 24.20 -4.78
CA SER A 195 0.87 23.28 -4.02
C SER A 195 2.21 23.87 -3.55
N LYS A 196 2.48 25.14 -3.88
CA LYS A 196 3.68 25.87 -3.39
C LYS A 196 3.50 26.29 -1.95
N THR A 197 4.54 26.10 -1.16
CA THR A 197 4.63 26.63 0.20
C THR A 197 4.66 28.15 0.15
N ARG A 198 3.83 28.80 0.97
CA ARG A 198 3.73 30.26 1.07
C ARG A 198 4.57 30.80 2.23
N SER A 199 4.65 32.12 2.36
CA SER A 199 5.28 32.78 3.51
C SER A 199 4.65 32.38 4.86
N SER A 200 3.42 31.87 4.86
CA SER A 200 2.74 31.30 6.03
C SER A 200 3.29 29.93 6.47
N GLY A 201 4.21 29.32 5.71
CA GLY A 201 4.68 27.95 5.92
C GLY A 201 3.72 26.86 5.41
N LYS A 202 2.53 27.24 4.95
CA LYS A 202 1.49 26.33 4.44
C LYS A 202 1.29 26.50 2.93
N THR A 203 0.79 25.46 2.28
CA THR A 203 0.31 25.49 0.89
C THR A 203 -1.11 26.07 0.82
N MET A 204 -1.53 26.49 -0.37
CA MET A 204 -2.92 26.90 -0.57
C MET A 204 -3.90 25.74 -0.36
N ILE A 205 -3.48 24.52 -0.69
CA ILE A 205 -4.28 23.29 -0.47
C ILE A 205 -4.60 23.15 1.03
N GLU A 206 -3.59 23.31 1.89
CA GLU A 206 -3.78 23.27 3.34
C GLU A 206 -4.68 24.41 3.83
N GLU A 207 -4.49 25.63 3.34
CA GLU A 207 -5.34 26.77 3.72
C GLU A 207 -6.80 26.57 3.30
N ILE A 208 -7.05 26.02 2.11
CA ILE A 208 -8.40 25.68 1.62
C ILE A 208 -9.03 24.64 2.55
N ILE A 209 -8.31 23.57 2.86
CA ILE A 209 -8.82 22.47 3.68
C ILE A 209 -9.07 22.94 5.12
N GLN A 210 -8.17 23.72 5.71
CA GLN A 210 -8.35 24.33 7.03
C GLN A 210 -9.58 25.25 7.08
N SER A 211 -9.80 26.04 6.02
CA SER A 211 -10.99 26.90 5.89
C SER A 211 -12.29 26.09 5.76
N TYR A 212 -12.24 24.98 5.03
CA TYR A 212 -13.40 24.13 4.78
C TYR A 212 -13.79 23.29 6.02
N GLY A 213 -12.78 22.73 6.69
CA GLY A 213 -12.93 21.81 7.83
C GLY A 213 -13.17 22.51 9.18
N ASN A 214 -12.90 23.81 9.30
CA ASN A 214 -13.12 24.57 10.54
C ASN A 214 -14.31 25.54 10.41
N PRO A 215 -15.50 25.21 10.95
CA PRO A 215 -16.66 26.11 10.93
C PRO A 215 -16.43 27.45 11.62
N LYS A 216 -15.50 27.49 12.59
CA LYS A 216 -15.11 28.68 13.37
C LYS A 216 -14.04 29.52 12.66
N ALA A 217 -13.58 29.14 11.47
CA ALA A 217 -12.63 29.95 10.71
C ALA A 217 -13.21 31.36 10.43
N PRO A 218 -12.38 32.43 10.47
CA PRO A 218 -12.84 33.79 10.23
C PRO A 218 -13.63 33.92 8.93
N MET A 219 -14.69 34.72 8.93
CA MET A 219 -15.60 34.85 7.78
C MET A 219 -14.87 35.27 6.50
N TRP A 220 -13.89 36.18 6.59
CA TRP A 220 -13.07 36.59 5.46
C TRP A 220 -12.27 35.42 4.85
N HIS A 221 -11.76 34.50 5.67
CA HIS A 221 -11.00 33.34 5.23
C HIS A 221 -11.90 32.30 4.55
N ARG A 222 -13.15 32.17 5.02
CA ARG A 222 -14.17 31.32 4.42
C ARG A 222 -14.68 31.89 3.08
N ILE A 223 -14.83 33.21 2.98
CA ILE A 223 -15.21 33.91 1.74
C ILE A 223 -14.09 33.77 0.69
N LYS A 224 -12.82 33.97 1.10
CA LYS A 224 -11.64 33.84 0.22
C LYS A 224 -11.59 32.49 -0.52
N TYR A 225 -11.98 31.41 0.15
CA TYR A 225 -11.94 30.04 -0.40
C TYR A 225 -13.32 29.47 -0.76
N LEU A 226 -14.37 30.30 -0.76
CA LEU A 226 -15.74 29.88 -1.05
C LEU A 226 -15.89 29.14 -2.40
N PRO A 227 -15.25 29.56 -3.51
CA PRO A 227 -15.34 28.81 -4.77
C PRO A 227 -14.82 27.38 -4.66
N PHE A 228 -13.74 27.18 -3.90
CA PHE A 228 -13.19 25.85 -3.63
C PHE A 228 -14.10 25.05 -2.70
N HIS A 229 -14.71 25.67 -1.70
CA HIS A 229 -15.68 25.00 -0.82
C HIS A 229 -16.90 24.49 -1.60
N LEU A 230 -17.41 25.28 -2.55
CA LEU A 230 -18.51 24.87 -3.43
C LEU A 230 -18.11 23.69 -4.34
N PHE A 231 -16.89 23.73 -4.89
CA PHE A 231 -16.34 22.62 -5.67
C PHE A 231 -16.20 21.33 -4.83
N ILE A 232 -15.65 21.45 -3.62
CA ILE A 232 -15.51 20.35 -2.67
C ILE A 232 -16.88 19.76 -2.33
N ASN A 233 -17.89 20.60 -2.06
CA ASN A 233 -19.27 20.18 -1.80
C ASN A 233 -19.90 19.42 -2.98
N ARG A 234 -19.53 19.76 -4.22
CA ARG A 234 -19.95 19.04 -5.43
C ARG A 234 -19.26 17.68 -5.57
N MET A 235 -18.03 17.55 -5.07
CA MET A 235 -17.23 16.33 -5.16
C MET A 235 -17.50 15.30 -4.05
N LYS A 236 -18.07 15.70 -2.91
CA LYS A 236 -18.29 14.82 -1.73
C LYS A 236 -19.24 13.64 -1.99
N GLY A 237 -19.95 13.63 -3.12
CA GLY A 237 -20.94 12.61 -3.45
C GLY A 237 -22.07 12.55 -2.41
N SER A 238 -22.40 11.33 -1.98
CA SER A 238 -23.47 11.02 -1.03
C SER A 238 -23.12 11.32 0.44
N VAL A 239 -21.86 11.64 0.77
CA VAL A 239 -21.45 11.93 2.15
C VAL A 239 -22.01 13.29 2.60
N THR A 240 -22.54 13.37 3.82
CA THR A 240 -22.98 14.64 4.41
C THR A 240 -21.82 15.63 4.52
N VAL A 241 -22.08 16.93 4.41
CA VAL A 241 -21.02 17.96 4.50
C VAL A 241 -20.25 17.86 5.81
N ASP A 242 -20.94 17.61 6.94
CA ASP A 242 -20.29 17.57 8.25
C ASP A 242 -19.41 16.33 8.42
N ALA A 243 -19.89 15.14 8.07
CA ALA A 243 -19.05 13.93 8.05
C ALA A 243 -17.86 14.04 7.07
N PHE A 244 -18.01 14.78 5.96
CA PHE A 244 -16.93 15.00 5.01
C PHE A 244 -15.90 16.02 5.53
N ARG A 245 -16.35 17.04 6.27
CA ARG A 245 -15.48 17.99 6.98
C ARG A 245 -14.68 17.32 8.08
N GLU A 246 -15.32 16.47 8.87
CA GLU A 246 -14.66 15.67 9.92
C GLU A 246 -13.55 14.81 9.30
N ARG A 247 -13.87 14.04 8.25
CA ARG A 247 -12.89 13.19 7.55
C ARG A 247 -11.70 13.94 6.95
N ILE A 248 -11.92 15.11 6.33
CA ILE A 248 -10.84 15.88 5.69
C ILE A 248 -10.08 16.76 6.69
N GLY A 249 -10.79 17.33 7.66
CA GLY A 249 -10.23 18.22 8.68
C GLY A 249 -9.33 17.49 9.66
N GLU A 250 -9.55 16.19 9.89
CA GLU A 250 -8.81 15.39 10.88
C GLU A 250 -7.63 14.60 10.30
N HIS A 251 -7.56 14.40 8.98
CA HIS A 251 -6.53 13.58 8.34
C HIS A 251 -5.45 14.41 7.64
N ALA A 252 -4.51 14.97 8.41
CA ALA A 252 -3.34 15.69 7.90
C ALA A 252 -2.55 14.90 6.83
N SER A 253 -2.44 13.58 6.97
CA SER A 253 -1.79 12.70 5.99
C SER A 253 -2.46 12.73 4.61
N THR A 254 -3.79 12.88 4.55
CA THR A 254 -4.53 12.95 3.28
C THR A 254 -4.22 14.26 2.56
N ILE A 255 -4.12 15.36 3.31
CA ILE A 255 -3.74 16.68 2.78
C ILE A 255 -2.32 16.62 2.21
N ARG A 256 -1.40 16.01 2.94
CA ARG A 256 -0.01 15.76 2.52
C ARG A 256 0.05 14.99 1.19
N GLY A 257 -0.76 13.93 1.07
CA GLY A 257 -0.93 13.18 -0.17
C GLY A 257 -1.43 14.04 -1.36
N PHE A 258 -2.39 14.94 -1.13
CA PHE A 258 -2.84 15.87 -2.19
C PHE A 258 -1.78 16.87 -2.61
N VAL A 259 -0.97 17.37 -1.67
CA VAL A 259 0.15 18.25 -2.01
C VAL A 259 1.14 17.52 -2.91
N ILE A 260 1.54 16.29 -2.57
CA ILE A 260 2.42 15.47 -3.40
C ILE A 260 1.79 15.20 -4.77
N ALA A 261 0.52 14.76 -4.82
CA ALA A 261 -0.16 14.47 -6.09
C ALA A 261 -0.24 15.71 -6.99
N ALA A 262 -0.61 16.87 -6.44
CA ALA A 262 -0.67 18.13 -7.18
C ALA A 262 0.73 18.54 -7.70
N ARG A 263 1.78 18.47 -6.87
CA ARG A 263 3.16 18.75 -7.30
C ARG A 263 3.60 17.81 -8.43
N SER A 264 3.23 16.55 -8.34
CA SER A 264 3.57 15.51 -9.30
C SER A 264 2.91 15.73 -10.66
N VAL A 265 1.61 16.06 -10.68
CA VAL A 265 0.91 16.42 -11.92
C VAL A 265 1.44 17.74 -12.48
N ALA A 266 1.75 18.72 -11.64
CA ALA A 266 2.32 19.99 -12.09
C ALA A 266 3.66 19.77 -12.82
N GLU A 267 4.55 18.97 -12.22
CA GLU A 267 5.88 18.69 -12.74
C GLU A 267 5.85 17.76 -13.96
N PHE A 268 5.29 16.57 -13.81
CA PHE A 268 5.40 15.49 -14.81
C PHE A 268 4.20 15.44 -15.77
N GLY A 269 3.08 16.08 -15.44
CA GLY A 269 1.79 15.79 -16.07
C GLY A 269 1.19 14.48 -15.52
N LEU A 270 0.12 14.01 -16.16
CA LEU A 270 -0.39 12.68 -15.89
C LEU A 270 0.47 11.65 -16.62
N THR A 271 1.10 10.74 -15.87
CA THR A 271 1.91 9.65 -16.44
C THR A 271 1.30 8.29 -16.09
N LEU A 272 1.61 7.27 -16.88
CA LEU A 272 1.08 5.91 -16.68
C LEU A 272 2.23 4.89 -16.55
N PRO A 273 2.56 4.43 -15.33
CA PRO A 273 2.00 4.85 -14.04
C PRO A 273 2.43 6.26 -13.61
N GLN A 274 1.82 6.80 -12.55
CA GLN A 274 2.10 8.16 -12.10
C GLN A 274 3.51 8.27 -11.48
N ARG A 275 4.30 9.23 -11.97
CA ARG A 275 5.58 9.65 -11.37
C ARG A 275 5.29 10.62 -10.23
N PHE A 276 5.98 10.45 -9.11
CA PHE A 276 5.80 11.30 -7.93
C PHE A 276 7.04 12.13 -7.63
N VAL A 277 6.83 13.34 -7.10
CA VAL A 277 7.94 14.20 -6.67
C VAL A 277 8.59 13.73 -5.37
N ALA A 278 7.86 12.96 -4.56
CA ALA A 278 8.25 12.37 -3.28
C ALA A 278 7.39 11.10 -3.06
N PRO A 279 7.84 10.11 -2.28
CA PRO A 279 7.08 8.89 -2.06
C PRO A 279 5.80 9.18 -1.26
N LEU A 280 4.75 8.42 -1.55
CA LEU A 280 3.50 8.43 -0.79
C LEU A 280 3.58 7.50 0.43
N PHE A 281 4.49 6.53 0.42
CA PHE A 281 4.61 5.56 1.49
C PHE A 281 6.07 5.20 1.75
N ILE A 282 6.46 5.11 3.01
CA ILE A 282 7.78 4.63 3.43
C ILE A 282 7.58 3.43 4.34
N VAL A 283 8.32 2.36 4.11
CA VAL A 283 8.50 1.31 5.12
C VAL A 283 9.90 1.48 5.71
N TRP A 284 9.97 1.75 7.00
CA TRP A 284 11.23 1.92 7.70
C TRP A 284 11.53 0.66 8.49
N ASN A 285 12.52 -0.11 8.05
CA ASN A 285 13.16 -1.14 8.86
C ASN A 285 13.88 -0.43 10.02
N PHE A 286 13.17 -0.25 11.12
CA PHE A 286 13.50 0.74 12.15
C PHE A 286 14.74 0.38 12.97
N THR A 287 14.98 -0.92 13.10
CA THR A 287 16.11 -1.52 13.80
C THR A 287 16.40 -2.90 13.21
N ASN A 288 17.62 -3.42 13.40
CA ASN A 288 17.91 -4.83 13.15
C ASN A 288 17.72 -5.73 14.38
N LEU A 289 17.51 -5.12 15.55
CA LEU A 289 17.24 -5.82 16.79
C LEU A 289 15.87 -6.54 16.71
N CYS A 290 15.87 -7.85 16.91
CA CYS A 290 14.68 -8.67 16.98
C CYS A 290 14.87 -9.80 18.01
N ASN A 291 13.83 -10.13 18.76
CA ASN A 291 13.82 -11.24 19.72
C ASN A 291 13.33 -12.57 19.12
N LEU A 292 13.20 -12.67 17.79
CA LEU A 292 12.77 -13.87 17.05
C LEU A 292 13.76 -14.24 15.94
N THR A 293 13.65 -15.46 15.43
CA THR A 293 14.52 -16.04 14.38
C THR A 293 13.70 -16.64 13.23
N CYS A 294 12.61 -15.97 12.85
CA CYS A 294 11.65 -16.46 11.85
C CYS A 294 12.31 -16.99 10.57
N LYS A 295 11.84 -18.14 10.05
CA LYS A 295 12.40 -18.83 8.88
C LYS A 295 12.38 -17.96 7.61
N HIS A 296 11.32 -17.18 7.41
CA HIS A 296 11.11 -16.35 6.21
C HIS A 296 11.66 -14.91 6.30
N CYS A 297 12.36 -14.55 7.38
CA CYS A 297 12.65 -13.14 7.67
C CYS A 297 13.45 -12.47 6.54
N TYR A 298 12.80 -11.53 5.84
CA TYR A 298 13.39 -10.84 4.69
C TYR A 298 14.60 -9.97 5.06
N GLN A 299 14.63 -9.44 6.28
CA GLN A 299 15.69 -8.57 6.76
C GLN A 299 16.92 -9.35 7.26
N ASP A 300 16.77 -10.63 7.58
CA ASP A 300 17.77 -11.39 8.35
C ASP A 300 18.08 -10.71 9.71
N ALA A 301 17.04 -10.23 10.40
CA ALA A 301 17.18 -9.55 11.70
C ALA A 301 17.77 -10.46 12.78
N GLU A 302 18.54 -9.89 13.70
CA GLU A 302 19.30 -10.60 14.74
C GLU A 302 18.94 -10.12 16.15
N HIS A 303 19.41 -10.82 17.19
CA HIS A 303 19.27 -10.40 18.60
C HIS A 303 20.12 -9.18 18.99
N LYS A 304 20.63 -8.42 18.01
CA LYS A 304 21.43 -7.21 18.19
C LYS A 304 21.11 -6.19 17.09
N ALA A 305 21.21 -4.91 17.47
CA ALA A 305 21.20 -3.80 16.54
C ALA A 305 22.42 -3.84 15.60
N LEU A 306 22.35 -3.14 14.47
CA LEU A 306 23.53 -2.98 13.61
C LEU A 306 24.57 -2.08 14.29
N PRO A 307 25.88 -2.32 14.09
CA PRO A 307 26.92 -1.44 14.61
C PRO A 307 26.80 0.01 14.09
N ASP A 308 26.30 0.18 12.88
CA ASP A 308 26.13 1.46 12.19
C ASP A 308 24.68 1.95 12.16
N GLU A 309 23.79 1.38 12.98
CA GLU A 309 22.37 1.78 13.10
C GLU A 309 22.24 3.28 13.42
N LEU A 310 21.20 3.92 12.89
CA LEU A 310 20.96 5.34 13.13
C LEU A 310 20.72 5.60 14.62
N SER A 311 21.42 6.60 15.15
CA SER A 311 21.12 7.15 16.48
C SER A 311 19.75 7.82 16.51
N LEU A 312 19.15 7.98 17.69
CA LEU A 312 17.89 8.72 17.86
C LEU A 312 17.94 10.11 17.19
N LYS A 313 19.06 10.83 17.34
CA LYS A 313 19.27 12.15 16.73
C LYS A 313 19.18 12.10 15.20
N GLU A 314 19.80 11.09 14.59
CA GLU A 314 19.73 10.89 13.14
C GLU A 314 18.33 10.47 12.68
N LYS A 315 17.65 9.60 13.46
CA LYS A 315 16.26 9.20 13.18
C LYS A 315 15.31 10.41 13.19
N LEU A 316 15.41 11.28 14.19
CA LEU A 316 14.59 12.50 14.26
C LEU A 316 14.88 13.46 13.10
N LYS A 317 16.17 13.67 12.76
CA LYS A 317 16.56 14.49 11.61
C LYS A 317 16.06 13.92 10.28
N LEU A 318 15.98 12.60 10.16
CA LEU A 318 15.41 11.96 8.97
C LEU A 318 13.90 12.18 8.89
N VAL A 319 13.17 12.12 10.01
CA VAL A 319 11.76 12.49 10.05
C VAL A 319 11.55 13.95 9.63
N ASP A 320 12.42 14.89 10.03
CA ASP A 320 12.36 16.29 9.58
C ASP A 320 12.43 16.38 8.05
N GLN A 321 13.43 15.72 7.45
CA GLN A 321 13.59 15.69 5.99
C GLN A 321 12.38 15.06 5.28
N ILE A 322 11.84 13.96 5.82
CA ILE A 322 10.63 13.31 5.27
C ILE A 322 9.42 14.24 5.41
N ALA A 323 9.31 14.95 6.52
CA ALA A 323 8.21 15.86 6.82
C ALA A 323 8.17 17.04 5.84
N GLU A 324 9.33 17.64 5.54
CA GLU A 324 9.50 18.73 4.57
C GLU A 324 9.02 18.36 3.16
N GLN A 325 9.12 17.08 2.79
CA GLN A 325 8.68 16.58 1.49
C GLN A 325 7.19 16.20 1.42
N TYR A 326 6.41 16.46 2.48
CA TYR A 326 4.98 16.14 2.55
C TYR A 326 4.68 14.63 2.45
N VAL A 327 5.64 13.75 2.79
CA VAL A 327 5.36 12.31 2.81
C VAL A 327 4.22 12.04 3.80
N PRO A 328 3.15 11.34 3.39
CA PRO A 328 1.94 11.25 4.19
C PRO A 328 1.95 10.07 5.17
N MET A 329 2.74 9.02 4.91
CA MET A 329 2.67 7.76 5.66
C MET A 329 4.04 7.09 5.84
N ILE A 330 4.29 6.60 7.05
CA ILE A 330 5.44 5.75 7.40
C ILE A 330 4.94 4.51 8.15
N ALA A 331 5.30 3.33 7.66
CA ALA A 331 5.17 2.07 8.38
C ALA A 331 6.50 1.72 9.04
N PHE A 332 6.49 1.56 10.36
CA PHE A 332 7.63 1.08 11.11
C PHE A 332 7.62 -0.45 11.13
N ALA A 333 8.69 -1.06 10.63
CA ALA A 333 8.87 -2.49 10.48
C ALA A 333 10.33 -2.87 10.78
N GLY A 334 10.76 -4.04 10.31
CA GLY A 334 12.16 -4.41 10.21
C GLY A 334 12.54 -5.62 11.06
N GLY A 335 13.45 -5.42 12.03
CA GLY A 335 13.52 -6.28 13.22
C GLY A 335 12.20 -6.19 14.01
N GLU A 336 12.27 -6.06 15.33
CA GLU A 336 11.07 -5.78 16.13
C GLU A 336 11.08 -4.31 16.58
N PRO A 337 10.24 -3.42 16.01
CA PRO A 337 10.24 -2.01 16.40
C PRO A 337 9.90 -1.80 17.87
N THR A 338 9.01 -2.62 18.44
CA THR A 338 8.45 -2.40 19.78
C THR A 338 9.45 -2.64 20.93
N ILE A 339 10.60 -3.25 20.66
CA ILE A 339 11.69 -3.40 21.62
C ILE A 339 12.75 -2.29 21.52
N SER A 340 12.66 -1.43 20.50
CA SER A 340 13.55 -0.29 20.36
C SER A 340 13.13 0.87 21.28
N ALA A 341 14.06 1.38 22.07
CA ALA A 341 13.84 2.55 22.93
C ALA A 341 13.51 3.83 22.13
N ASP A 342 13.90 3.89 20.86
CA ASP A 342 13.71 5.07 20.00
C ASP A 342 12.29 5.15 19.41
N LEU A 343 11.50 4.08 19.48
CA LEU A 343 10.22 3.98 18.76
C LEU A 343 9.24 5.09 19.16
N LEU A 344 8.92 5.21 20.45
CA LEU A 344 7.94 6.19 20.93
C LEU A 344 8.37 7.65 20.66
N PRO A 345 9.63 8.06 20.93
CA PRO A 345 10.11 9.39 20.54
C PRO A 345 9.93 9.70 19.06
N VAL A 346 10.28 8.76 18.17
CA VAL A 346 10.18 8.96 16.72
C VAL A 346 8.72 9.00 16.27
N LEU A 347 7.85 8.13 16.80
CA LEU A 347 6.41 8.17 16.50
C LEU A 347 5.78 9.50 16.90
N LYS A 348 6.11 10.00 18.11
CA LYS A 348 5.65 11.31 18.59
C LYS A 348 6.11 12.44 17.67
N HIS A 349 7.35 12.36 17.17
CA HIS A 349 7.89 13.34 16.24
C HIS A 349 7.16 13.30 14.89
N CYS A 350 6.92 12.11 14.32
CA CYS A 350 6.09 11.94 13.12
C CYS A 350 4.67 12.51 13.30
N HIS A 351 4.05 12.24 14.44
CA HIS A 351 2.71 12.74 14.77
C HIS A 351 2.64 14.27 14.78
N SER A 352 3.68 14.95 15.28
CA SER A 352 3.75 16.42 15.29
C SER A 352 3.71 17.04 13.89
N TYR A 353 4.15 16.30 12.86
CA TYR A 353 4.07 16.71 11.45
C TYR A 353 2.80 16.24 10.72
N GLY A 354 1.89 15.56 11.43
CA GLY A 354 0.68 14.99 10.83
C GLY A 354 0.97 13.82 9.88
N ILE A 355 2.09 13.12 10.06
CA ILE A 355 2.44 11.90 9.31
C ILE A 355 1.63 10.74 9.90
N HIS A 356 0.96 9.98 9.04
CA HIS A 356 0.26 8.77 9.46
C HIS A 356 1.27 7.66 9.72
N THR A 357 1.28 7.13 10.94
CA THR A 357 2.20 6.06 11.35
C THR A 357 1.46 4.76 11.58
N THR A 358 2.09 3.68 11.11
CA THR A 358 1.66 2.31 11.35
C THR A 358 2.83 1.48 11.87
N ILE A 359 2.52 0.37 12.54
CA ILE A 359 3.54 -0.53 13.10
C ILE A 359 3.27 -1.93 12.64
N ALA A 360 4.29 -2.57 12.06
CA ALA A 360 4.36 -4.01 11.88
C ALA A 360 5.15 -4.62 13.05
N THR A 361 4.57 -5.60 13.73
CA THR A 361 5.15 -6.23 14.93
C THR A 361 4.79 -7.71 14.99
N HIS A 362 5.63 -8.52 15.64
CA HIS A 362 5.25 -9.88 16.00
C HIS A 362 4.21 -9.94 17.13
N GLY A 363 3.88 -8.82 17.78
CA GLY A 363 2.77 -8.67 18.74
C GLY A 363 3.00 -9.23 20.15
N GLY A 364 4.09 -9.96 20.38
CA GLY A 364 4.34 -10.62 21.68
C GLY A 364 4.68 -9.67 22.82
N THR A 365 5.15 -8.46 22.49
CA THR A 365 5.46 -7.35 23.40
C THR A 365 4.27 -6.43 23.62
N MET A 366 3.16 -6.64 22.90
CA MET A 366 2.01 -5.74 22.88
C MET A 366 1.17 -5.86 24.15
N THR A 367 1.55 -5.11 25.17
CA THR A 367 0.77 -4.93 26.40
C THR A 367 -0.32 -3.87 26.22
N GLU A 368 -1.32 -3.84 27.11
CA GLU A 368 -2.32 -2.76 27.13
C GLU A 368 -1.65 -1.39 27.32
N LYS A 369 -0.59 -1.31 28.14
CA LYS A 369 0.21 -0.10 28.33
C LYS A 369 0.85 0.35 27.02
N LEU A 370 1.54 -0.55 26.31
CA LEU A 370 2.16 -0.22 25.03
C LEU A 370 1.11 0.22 24.00
N ALA A 371 -0.01 -0.50 23.88
CA ALA A 371 -1.10 -0.12 22.99
C ALA A 371 -1.60 1.32 23.24
N ASN A 372 -1.79 1.70 24.50
CA ASN A 372 -2.17 3.08 24.85
C ASN A 372 -1.07 4.09 24.51
N GLN A 373 0.21 3.80 24.77
CA GLN A 373 1.32 4.67 24.40
C GLN A 373 1.43 4.87 22.88
N LEU A 374 1.17 3.83 22.09
CA LEU A 374 1.13 3.92 20.63
C LEU A 374 -0.01 4.84 20.16
N LEU A 375 -1.19 4.71 20.76
CA LEU A 375 -2.34 5.58 20.48
C LEU A 375 -2.04 7.04 20.81
N GLU A 376 -1.40 7.31 21.95
CA GLU A 376 -0.95 8.65 22.38
C GLU A 376 0.07 9.25 21.41
N CYS A 377 0.92 8.41 20.81
CA CYS A 377 1.85 8.83 19.75
C CYS A 377 1.19 8.95 18.37
N GLY A 378 -0.14 8.86 18.28
CA GLY A 378 -0.89 9.06 17.04
C GLY A 378 -0.96 7.86 16.10
N VAL A 379 -0.47 6.68 16.51
CA VAL A 379 -0.61 5.44 15.74
C VAL A 379 -2.10 5.09 15.63
N LYS A 380 -2.52 4.63 14.44
CA LYS A 380 -3.91 4.22 14.18
C LYS A 380 -4.06 2.79 13.70
N TYR A 381 -3.00 2.21 13.14
CA TYR A 381 -3.01 0.85 12.61
C TYR A 381 -1.80 0.08 13.14
N VAL A 382 -2.08 -1.07 13.76
CA VAL A 382 -1.08 -2.02 14.26
C VAL A 382 -1.30 -3.32 13.52
N GLU A 383 -0.30 -3.71 12.75
CA GLU A 383 -0.27 -4.93 11.98
C GLU A 383 0.52 -5.99 12.75
N ILE A 384 -0.18 -7.05 13.16
CA ILE A 384 0.40 -8.14 13.93
C ILE A 384 0.56 -9.37 13.05
N SER A 385 1.79 -9.86 13.02
CA SER A 385 2.22 -11.04 12.28
C SER A 385 1.70 -12.35 12.90
N LEU A 386 0.92 -13.13 12.14
CA LEU A 386 0.43 -14.47 12.50
C LEU A 386 0.37 -15.38 11.26
N ASP A 387 1.26 -16.37 11.16
CA ASP A 387 1.37 -17.22 9.96
C ASP A 387 0.67 -18.57 10.04
N SER A 388 0.01 -18.90 11.15
CA SER A 388 -0.82 -20.09 11.28
C SER A 388 -1.84 -19.90 12.39
N VAL A 389 -3.03 -20.46 12.20
CA VAL A 389 -4.05 -20.52 13.27
C VAL A 389 -3.70 -21.58 14.31
N HIS A 390 -2.77 -22.49 13.99
CA HIS A 390 -2.26 -23.51 14.88
C HIS A 390 -1.03 -23.02 15.66
N PRO A 391 -1.04 -23.09 17.01
CA PRO A 391 0.06 -22.59 17.83
C PRO A 391 1.43 -23.18 17.48
N GLU A 392 1.53 -24.49 17.33
CA GLU A 392 2.82 -25.16 17.11
C GLU A 392 3.44 -24.81 15.76
N ARG A 393 2.63 -24.71 14.69
CA ARG A 393 3.09 -24.31 13.35
C ARG A 393 3.59 -22.87 13.35
N HIS A 394 2.86 -21.96 14.01
CA HIS A 394 3.29 -20.56 14.13
C HIS A 394 4.59 -20.43 14.93
N ASP A 395 4.70 -21.13 16.06
CA ASP A 395 5.85 -21.07 16.95
C ASP A 395 7.12 -21.64 16.30
N ASP A 396 7.01 -22.76 15.60
CA ASP A 396 8.10 -23.34 14.80
C ASP A 396 8.54 -22.39 13.68
N PHE A 397 7.59 -21.80 12.96
CA PHE A 397 7.90 -20.88 11.86
C PHE A 397 8.54 -19.57 12.33
N ARG A 398 8.16 -19.09 13.52
CA ARG A 398 8.68 -17.86 14.16
C ARG A 398 9.91 -18.09 15.03
N GLY A 399 10.26 -19.35 15.33
CA GLY A 399 11.46 -19.73 16.08
C GLY A 399 11.34 -19.54 17.60
N GLN A 400 10.13 -19.49 18.16
CA GLN A 400 9.93 -19.34 19.61
C GLN A 400 8.67 -20.04 20.10
N VAL A 401 8.83 -20.96 21.05
CA VAL A 401 7.71 -21.65 21.73
C VAL A 401 6.90 -20.67 22.59
N GLY A 402 5.57 -20.79 22.52
CA GLY A 402 4.60 -19.95 23.19
C GLY A 402 4.38 -18.59 22.52
N MET A 403 4.95 -18.37 21.33
CA MET A 403 4.86 -17.10 20.61
C MET A 403 3.43 -16.81 20.18
N TRP A 404 2.71 -17.80 19.65
CA TRP A 404 1.32 -17.70 19.21
C TRP A 404 0.41 -17.13 20.32
N HIS A 405 0.52 -17.66 21.55
CA HIS A 405 -0.29 -17.17 22.67
C HIS A 405 0.05 -15.73 23.05
N ARG A 406 1.32 -15.33 22.91
CA ARG A 406 1.76 -13.94 23.14
C ARG A 406 1.21 -13.02 22.04
N THR A 407 1.33 -13.42 20.78
CA THR A 407 0.80 -12.72 19.59
C THR A 407 -0.70 -12.49 19.73
N VAL A 408 -1.48 -13.54 20.00
CA VAL A 408 -2.95 -13.46 20.10
C VAL A 408 -3.40 -12.61 21.30
N ARG A 409 -2.67 -12.66 22.43
CA ARG A 409 -2.91 -11.72 23.53
C ARG A 409 -2.63 -10.28 23.12
N GLY A 410 -1.55 -10.03 22.38
CA GLY A 410 -1.23 -8.73 21.80
C GLY A 410 -2.33 -8.19 20.89
N MET A 411 -2.86 -9.05 20.01
CA MET A 411 -4.00 -8.74 19.15
C MET A 411 -5.24 -8.31 19.95
N ARG A 412 -5.58 -9.06 21.00
CA ARG A 412 -6.70 -8.70 21.89
C ARG A 412 -6.50 -7.36 22.57
N ASN A 413 -5.28 -7.02 22.96
CA ASN A 413 -4.98 -5.71 23.55
C ASN A 413 -5.19 -4.58 22.54
N VAL A 414 -4.76 -4.75 21.28
CA VAL A 414 -5.01 -3.77 20.21
C VAL A 414 -6.51 -3.59 19.97
N VAL A 415 -7.28 -4.68 19.88
CA VAL A 415 -8.73 -4.64 19.63
C VAL A 415 -9.49 -3.95 20.77
N LYS A 416 -9.05 -4.14 22.02
CA LYS A 416 -9.63 -3.45 23.19
C LYS A 416 -9.33 -1.94 23.21
N THR A 417 -8.18 -1.51 22.68
CA THR A 417 -7.78 -0.09 22.68
C THR A 417 -8.52 0.69 21.60
N LYS A 418 -9.62 1.34 22.00
CA LYS A 418 -10.43 2.18 21.10
C LYS A 418 -9.57 3.24 20.41
N GLY A 419 -9.63 3.28 19.08
CA GLY A 419 -8.84 4.19 18.25
C GLY A 419 -7.64 3.54 17.56
N LEU A 420 -7.27 2.32 17.96
CA LEU A 420 -6.38 1.45 17.20
C LEU A 420 -7.18 0.49 16.34
N ARG A 421 -6.66 0.21 15.15
CA ARG A 421 -7.18 -0.81 14.23
C ARG A 421 -6.16 -1.93 14.12
N LEU A 422 -6.59 -3.15 14.42
CA LEU A 422 -5.79 -4.36 14.20
C LEU A 422 -5.81 -4.75 12.72
N GLY A 423 -4.62 -4.99 12.17
CA GLY A 423 -4.42 -5.82 10.98
C GLY A 423 -3.69 -7.10 11.36
N VAL A 424 -4.01 -8.20 10.68
CA VAL A 424 -3.30 -9.46 10.83
C VAL A 424 -2.51 -9.72 9.56
N ALA A 425 -1.19 -9.84 9.68
CA ALA A 425 -0.29 -10.11 8.56
C ALA A 425 0.11 -11.58 8.52
N MET A 426 -0.02 -12.20 7.35
CA MET A 426 0.38 -13.58 7.09
C MET A 426 1.28 -13.60 5.86
N CYS A 427 2.51 -14.12 6.01
CA CYS A 427 3.35 -14.46 4.88
C CYS A 427 2.90 -15.82 4.34
N VAL A 428 2.28 -15.86 3.16
CA VAL A 428 1.72 -17.11 2.62
C VAL A 428 2.79 -17.85 1.82
N HIS A 429 3.03 -19.11 2.19
CA HIS A 429 4.01 -20.03 1.64
C HIS A 429 3.42 -21.47 1.63
N GLN A 430 4.10 -22.45 1.04
CA GLN A 430 3.58 -23.83 0.93
C GLN A 430 3.09 -24.41 2.25
N GLY A 431 3.85 -24.16 3.32
CA GLY A 431 3.58 -24.70 4.65
C GLY A 431 2.45 -24.03 5.42
N ASN A 432 1.72 -23.06 4.85
CA ASN A 432 0.51 -22.49 5.47
C ASN A 432 -0.57 -22.09 4.46
N PHE A 433 -0.35 -22.37 3.16
CA PHE A 433 -1.27 -22.02 2.08
C PHE A 433 -2.66 -22.63 2.28
N ASP A 434 -2.72 -23.82 2.87
CA ASP A 434 -3.96 -24.53 3.19
C ASP A 434 -4.79 -23.87 4.31
N GLU A 435 -4.19 -22.96 5.09
CA GLU A 435 -4.82 -22.28 6.23
C GLU A 435 -5.36 -20.87 5.90
N VAL A 436 -5.24 -20.40 4.66
CA VAL A 436 -5.54 -18.99 4.33
C VAL A 436 -7.00 -18.61 4.64
N GLU A 437 -7.96 -19.47 4.31
CA GLU A 437 -9.37 -19.20 4.60
C GLU A 437 -9.67 -19.27 6.11
N ASP A 438 -9.04 -20.20 6.82
CA ASP A 438 -9.15 -20.30 8.28
C ASP A 438 -8.55 -19.06 8.97
N MET A 439 -7.44 -18.55 8.45
CA MET A 439 -6.84 -17.30 8.92
C MET A 439 -7.76 -16.10 8.68
N LEU A 440 -8.39 -16.01 7.50
CA LEU A 440 -9.36 -14.95 7.19
C LEU A 440 -10.57 -14.99 8.15
N GLN A 441 -11.06 -16.18 8.47
CA GLN A 441 -12.13 -16.35 9.46
C GLN A 441 -11.66 -15.98 10.86
N PHE A 442 -10.48 -16.46 11.28
CA PHE A 442 -9.86 -16.09 12.57
C PHE A 442 -9.72 -14.57 12.72
N CYS A 443 -9.34 -13.87 11.66
CA CYS A 443 -9.27 -12.42 11.65
C CYS A 443 -10.63 -11.76 11.91
N CYS A 444 -11.71 -12.28 11.33
CA CYS A 444 -13.06 -11.82 11.63
C CYS A 444 -13.41 -12.05 13.10
N ASP A 445 -13.13 -13.25 13.61
CA ASP A 445 -13.51 -13.68 14.96
C ASP A 445 -12.78 -12.90 16.06
N ILE A 446 -11.50 -12.56 15.84
CA ILE A 446 -10.72 -11.76 16.81
C ILE A 446 -11.06 -10.27 16.75
N GLY A 447 -11.81 -9.82 15.74
CA GLY A 447 -12.15 -8.41 15.53
C GLY A 447 -11.08 -7.60 14.76
N ALA A 448 -10.26 -8.25 13.95
CA ALA A 448 -9.32 -7.56 13.07
C ALA A 448 -10.08 -6.82 11.95
N GLY A 449 -9.63 -5.61 11.63
CA GLY A 449 -10.23 -4.83 10.55
C GLY A 449 -9.67 -5.20 9.17
N VAL A 450 -8.45 -5.74 9.11
CA VAL A 450 -7.72 -6.02 7.88
C VAL A 450 -6.99 -7.35 7.98
N PHE A 451 -7.07 -8.15 6.93
CA PHE A 451 -6.11 -9.21 6.64
C PHE A 451 -5.07 -8.70 5.63
N ALA A 452 -3.80 -8.82 5.99
CA ALA A 452 -2.66 -8.39 5.19
C ALA A 452 -1.90 -9.60 4.65
N HIS A 453 -2.09 -9.89 3.37
CA HIS A 453 -1.33 -10.91 2.68
C HIS A 453 0.07 -10.38 2.32
N PHE A 454 1.09 -11.01 2.91
CA PHE A 454 2.48 -10.82 2.54
C PHE A 454 2.88 -11.89 1.52
N ASN A 455 3.20 -11.42 0.33
CA ASN A 455 3.76 -12.22 -0.74
C ASN A 455 5.15 -12.73 -0.33
N PHE A 456 5.33 -14.05 -0.23
CA PHE A 456 6.65 -14.61 0.03
C PHE A 456 7.63 -14.27 -1.10
N ILE A 457 8.84 -13.85 -0.72
CA ILE A 457 9.95 -13.53 -1.61
C ILE A 457 11.21 -14.14 -0.99
N PRO A 458 11.97 -14.98 -1.72
CA PRO A 458 13.15 -15.64 -1.18
C PRO A 458 14.32 -14.66 -1.07
N VAL A 459 14.31 -13.85 -0.02
CA VAL A 459 15.40 -12.95 0.40
C VAL A 459 15.59 -13.07 1.91
N GLY A 460 16.71 -12.59 2.44
CA GLY A 460 17.01 -12.78 3.85
C GLY A 460 17.10 -14.27 4.20
N ARG A 461 16.63 -14.67 5.38
CA ARG A 461 16.52 -16.09 5.74
C ARG A 461 15.56 -16.87 4.85
N GLY A 462 14.62 -16.20 4.18
CA GLY A 462 13.73 -16.82 3.21
C GLY A 462 14.46 -17.53 2.06
N LEU A 463 15.72 -17.20 1.79
CA LEU A 463 16.58 -17.93 0.83
C LEU A 463 16.83 -19.39 1.22
N GLN A 464 16.63 -19.77 2.48
CA GLN A 464 16.75 -21.16 2.94
C GLN A 464 15.48 -21.98 2.74
N MET A 465 14.39 -21.35 2.28
CA MET A 465 13.09 -21.98 2.06
C MET A 465 12.48 -21.53 0.72
N VAL A 466 13.30 -21.50 -0.34
CA VAL A 466 12.86 -21.13 -1.70
C VAL A 466 11.80 -22.10 -2.23
N ASP A 467 11.91 -23.37 -1.84
CA ASP A 467 10.93 -24.44 -2.06
C ASP A 467 9.58 -24.18 -1.39
N GLY A 468 9.56 -23.30 -0.37
CA GLY A 468 8.35 -22.83 0.28
C GLY A 468 7.53 -21.82 -0.53
N ASP A 469 7.98 -21.36 -1.70
CA ASP A 469 7.22 -20.39 -2.48
C ASP A 469 6.00 -21.01 -3.21
N LEU A 470 4.97 -20.20 -3.46
CA LEU A 470 3.79 -20.63 -4.23
C LEU A 470 4.08 -20.65 -5.72
N ASN A 471 3.65 -21.73 -6.38
CA ASN A 471 3.63 -21.78 -7.84
C ASN A 471 2.60 -20.77 -8.41
N PRO A 472 2.67 -20.44 -9.72
CA PRO A 472 1.79 -19.44 -10.33
C PRO A 472 0.29 -19.72 -10.12
N GLN A 473 -0.14 -20.97 -10.17
CA GLN A 473 -1.54 -21.40 -10.06
C GLN A 473 -2.07 -21.23 -8.64
N GLN A 474 -1.30 -21.69 -7.65
CA GLN A 474 -1.61 -21.50 -6.23
C GLN A 474 -1.70 -20.01 -5.90
N ARG A 475 -0.77 -19.20 -6.41
CA ARG A 475 -0.82 -17.75 -6.21
C ARG A 475 -2.05 -17.12 -6.86
N GLU A 476 -2.42 -17.54 -8.07
CA GLU A 476 -3.66 -17.07 -8.72
C GLU A 476 -4.89 -17.41 -7.90
N TRP A 477 -4.98 -18.64 -7.40
CA TRP A 477 -6.06 -19.08 -6.53
C TRP A 477 -6.13 -18.22 -5.27
N LEU A 478 -5.01 -18.06 -4.57
CA LEU A 478 -4.93 -17.23 -3.36
C LEU A 478 -5.45 -15.82 -3.61
N LEU A 479 -4.95 -15.15 -4.66
CA LEU A 479 -5.34 -13.78 -4.95
C LEU A 479 -6.83 -13.65 -5.32
N LYS A 480 -7.41 -14.66 -6.00
CA LYS A 480 -8.86 -14.71 -6.27
C LYS A 480 -9.66 -14.89 -4.99
N THR A 481 -9.23 -15.77 -4.09
CA THR A 481 -9.83 -15.96 -2.76
C THR A 481 -9.78 -14.66 -1.96
N LEU A 482 -8.64 -14.00 -1.90
CA LEU A 482 -8.48 -12.70 -1.25
C LEU A 482 -9.40 -11.63 -1.84
N ASN A 483 -9.60 -11.63 -3.16
CA ASN A 483 -10.51 -10.67 -3.80
C ASN A 483 -11.95 -10.93 -3.40
N LEU A 484 -12.40 -12.19 -3.36
CA LEU A 484 -13.75 -12.56 -2.89
C LEU A 484 -14.02 -12.02 -1.49
N TRP A 485 -13.10 -12.30 -0.56
CA TRP A 485 -13.23 -11.84 0.82
C TRP A 485 -13.25 -10.31 0.91
N MET A 486 -12.42 -9.63 0.10
CA MET A 486 -12.45 -8.16 0.00
C MET A 486 -13.83 -7.66 -0.48
N GLN A 487 -14.37 -8.26 -1.54
CA GLN A 487 -15.68 -7.88 -2.12
C GLN A 487 -16.83 -8.18 -1.16
N SER A 488 -16.74 -9.23 -0.36
CA SER A 488 -17.78 -9.60 0.62
C SER A 488 -18.07 -8.51 1.66
N GLY A 489 -17.10 -7.61 1.89
CA GLY A 489 -17.23 -6.55 2.88
C GLY A 489 -16.97 -6.99 4.33
N LYS A 490 -16.84 -8.29 4.60
CA LYS A 490 -16.61 -8.84 5.95
C LYS A 490 -15.31 -8.33 6.59
N ILE A 491 -14.25 -8.24 5.79
CA ILE A 491 -12.93 -7.79 6.23
C ILE A 491 -12.27 -6.92 5.15
N GLY A 492 -11.38 -6.01 5.56
CA GLY A 492 -10.44 -5.38 4.63
C GLY A 492 -9.39 -6.38 4.20
N VAL A 493 -8.95 -6.32 2.94
CA VAL A 493 -7.85 -7.17 2.45
C VAL A 493 -6.83 -6.28 1.77
N ILE A 494 -5.57 -6.43 2.17
CA ILE A 494 -4.42 -5.85 1.48
C ILE A 494 -3.48 -6.98 1.06
N SER A 495 -2.75 -6.77 -0.04
CA SER A 495 -1.82 -7.76 -0.58
C SER A 495 -0.58 -7.05 -1.11
N THR A 496 0.59 -7.51 -0.69
CA THR A 496 1.87 -7.02 -1.22
C THR A 496 2.21 -7.61 -2.59
N ALA A 497 1.41 -8.54 -3.11
CA ALA A 497 1.53 -9.06 -4.48
C ALA A 497 0.85 -8.10 -5.48
N PRO A 498 1.59 -7.46 -6.41
CA PRO A 498 1.01 -6.53 -7.39
C PRO A 498 -0.08 -7.13 -8.27
N GLN A 499 -0.04 -8.44 -8.49
CA GLN A 499 -1.04 -9.22 -9.21
C GLN A 499 -2.44 -9.07 -8.62
N PHE A 500 -2.56 -8.74 -7.33
CA PHE A 500 -3.87 -8.50 -6.71
C PHE A 500 -4.63 -7.37 -7.39
N GLY A 501 -3.95 -6.32 -7.84
CA GLY A 501 -4.54 -5.24 -8.64
C GLY A 501 -5.15 -5.76 -9.95
N ARG A 502 -4.45 -6.67 -10.65
CA ARG A 502 -4.98 -7.37 -11.84
C ARG A 502 -6.19 -8.22 -11.48
N VAL A 503 -6.12 -9.01 -10.41
CA VAL A 503 -7.22 -9.90 -10.01
C VAL A 503 -8.48 -9.10 -9.68
N CYS A 504 -8.35 -7.98 -8.97
CA CYS A 504 -9.47 -7.06 -8.73
C CYS A 504 -10.06 -6.57 -10.06
N VAL A 505 -9.22 -6.12 -10.99
CA VAL A 505 -9.69 -5.66 -12.31
C VAL A 505 -10.40 -6.79 -13.06
N ALA A 506 -9.84 -8.00 -13.07
CA ALA A 506 -10.33 -9.15 -13.83
C ALA A 506 -11.60 -9.80 -13.23
N HIS A 507 -11.78 -9.76 -11.91
CA HIS A 507 -12.81 -10.54 -11.22
C HIS A 507 -13.77 -9.71 -10.36
N ALA A 508 -13.46 -8.46 -10.01
CA ALA A 508 -14.38 -7.62 -9.26
C ALA A 508 -15.37 -6.89 -10.19
N PRO A 509 -16.62 -6.65 -9.72
CA PRO A 509 -17.55 -5.73 -10.37
C PRO A 509 -16.94 -4.35 -10.63
N THR A 510 -17.41 -3.63 -11.65
CA THR A 510 -16.91 -2.28 -11.98
C THR A 510 -17.07 -1.28 -10.83
N ASP A 511 -18.13 -1.44 -10.05
CA ASP A 511 -18.44 -0.67 -8.86
C ASP A 511 -17.90 -1.29 -7.55
N GLY A 512 -17.26 -2.45 -7.65
CA GLY A 512 -16.67 -3.17 -6.52
C GLY A 512 -15.42 -2.51 -5.94
N LYS A 513 -14.79 -3.18 -4.98
CA LYS A 513 -13.51 -2.75 -4.42
C LYS A 513 -12.36 -3.07 -5.37
N GLN A 514 -11.38 -2.18 -5.40
CA GLN A 514 -10.19 -2.28 -6.23
C GLN A 514 -8.96 -2.00 -5.37
N ALA A 515 -7.94 -2.86 -5.47
CA ALA A 515 -6.63 -2.55 -4.93
C ALA A 515 -5.99 -1.40 -5.72
N CYS A 516 -5.65 -0.32 -5.02
CA CYS A 516 -5.06 0.89 -5.60
C CYS A 516 -3.55 1.02 -5.29
N SER A 517 -3.03 0.25 -4.33
CA SER A 517 -1.61 0.11 -3.98
C SER A 517 -1.41 -1.12 -3.09
N HIS A 518 -0.17 -1.37 -2.61
CA HIS A 518 0.09 -2.43 -1.62
C HIS A 518 -0.62 -2.21 -0.27
N ALA A 519 -0.98 -0.97 0.06
CA ALA A 519 -1.51 -0.58 1.36
C ALA A 519 -2.88 0.12 1.25
N GLY A 520 -3.59 -0.01 0.13
CA GLY A 520 -4.82 0.73 -0.09
C GLY A 520 -5.75 0.10 -1.11
N SER A 521 -7.05 0.13 -0.79
CA SER A 521 -8.13 -0.25 -1.68
C SER A 521 -9.19 0.85 -1.72
N GLY A 522 -9.79 1.11 -2.87
CA GLY A 522 -10.93 2.00 -3.02
C GLY A 522 -12.16 1.27 -3.57
N GLY A 523 -13.35 1.85 -3.44
CA GLY A 523 -14.58 1.34 -4.05
C GLY A 523 -14.97 2.13 -5.30
N GLY A 524 -15.68 1.47 -6.21
CA GLY A 524 -16.33 2.12 -7.35
C GLY A 524 -15.43 2.34 -8.56
N GLU A 525 -16.04 2.84 -9.63
CA GLU A 525 -15.39 3.14 -10.92
C GLU A 525 -14.17 4.06 -10.77
N LYS A 526 -14.25 5.06 -9.88
CA LYS A 526 -13.15 5.99 -9.61
C LYS A 526 -11.92 5.31 -9.01
N ALA A 527 -12.11 4.27 -8.19
CA ALA A 527 -10.99 3.52 -7.63
C ALA A 527 -10.26 2.74 -8.73
N ARG A 528 -10.98 2.20 -9.72
CA ARG A 528 -10.39 1.55 -10.90
C ARG A 528 -9.55 2.53 -11.72
N VAL A 529 -10.03 3.75 -11.95
CA VAL A 529 -9.25 4.80 -12.63
C VAL A 529 -7.93 5.03 -11.89
N ILE A 530 -7.98 5.24 -10.57
CA ILE A 530 -6.79 5.54 -9.77
C ILE A 530 -5.82 4.37 -9.71
N ALA A 531 -6.32 3.13 -9.67
CA ALA A 531 -5.50 1.93 -9.67
C ALA A 531 -4.63 1.80 -10.93
N LYS A 532 -5.01 2.44 -12.06
CA LYS A 532 -4.18 2.52 -13.26
C LYS A 532 -2.91 3.39 -13.06
N TYR A 533 -2.99 4.39 -12.18
CA TYR A 533 -1.93 5.35 -11.90
C TYR A 533 -1.07 4.93 -10.70
N LEU A 534 -1.72 4.52 -9.61
CA LEU A 534 -1.10 4.15 -8.33
C LEU A 534 -0.90 2.65 -8.17
N GLY A 535 -1.69 1.82 -8.85
CA GLY A 535 -1.75 0.39 -8.58
C GLY A 535 -0.49 -0.36 -9.00
N GLY A 536 -0.42 -1.61 -8.56
CA GLY A 536 0.69 -2.51 -8.82
C GLY A 536 1.91 -2.25 -7.95
N CYS A 537 3.09 -2.64 -8.42
CA CYS A 537 4.33 -2.45 -7.66
C CYS A 537 4.70 -0.97 -7.58
N GLY A 538 4.85 -0.48 -6.34
CA GLY A 538 5.20 0.90 -6.01
C GLY A 538 6.70 1.17 -5.82
N ALA A 539 7.53 0.13 -5.85
CA ALA A 539 8.95 0.17 -5.51
C ALA A 539 9.70 1.27 -6.28
N GLY A 540 10.36 2.18 -5.56
CA GLY A 540 11.12 3.30 -6.09
C GLY A 540 10.30 4.32 -6.90
N ARG A 541 8.96 4.30 -6.83
CA ARG A 541 8.07 5.21 -7.57
C ARG A 541 7.16 6.02 -6.64
N ASP A 542 6.33 5.33 -5.85
CA ASP A 542 5.48 5.94 -4.81
C ASP A 542 5.77 5.35 -3.43
N TYR A 543 6.67 4.38 -3.37
CA TYR A 543 7.10 3.66 -2.18
C TYR A 543 8.61 3.48 -2.17
N VAL A 544 9.23 3.66 -1.00
CA VAL A 544 10.64 3.32 -0.72
C VAL A 544 10.77 2.67 0.64
N ALA A 545 11.87 1.95 0.84
CA ALA A 545 12.27 1.44 2.14
C ALA A 545 13.47 2.20 2.70
N ILE A 546 13.54 2.28 4.02
CA ILE A 546 14.66 2.85 4.78
C ILE A 546 15.20 1.75 5.69
N GLU A 547 16.49 1.47 5.58
CA GLU A 547 17.19 0.47 6.39
C GLU A 547 17.65 1.05 7.74
N PRO A 548 17.99 0.21 8.74
CA PRO A 548 18.33 0.68 10.09
C PRO A 548 19.52 1.65 10.12
N ASN A 549 20.46 1.55 9.19
CA ASN A 549 21.63 2.42 9.07
C ASN A 549 21.41 3.67 8.19
N GLY A 550 20.18 3.88 7.70
CA GLY A 550 19.81 5.03 6.88
C GLY A 550 20.07 4.89 5.39
N ASN A 551 20.36 3.69 4.90
CA ASN A 551 20.30 3.39 3.47
C ASN A 551 18.84 3.42 2.98
N ILE A 552 18.62 3.91 1.77
CA ILE A 552 17.33 3.92 1.11
C ILE A 552 17.35 2.92 -0.04
N THR A 553 16.32 2.09 -0.13
CA THR A 553 16.17 1.07 -1.18
C THR A 553 14.77 1.18 -1.82
N PRO A 554 14.56 0.65 -3.04
CA PRO A 554 13.25 0.71 -3.68
C PRO A 554 12.16 -0.03 -2.91
N CYS A 555 12.53 -1.06 -2.15
CA CYS A 555 11.60 -1.95 -1.44
C CYS A 555 12.33 -2.68 -0.31
N VAL A 556 11.63 -3.03 0.77
CA VAL A 556 12.18 -3.83 1.89
C VAL A 556 12.73 -5.19 1.47
N TYR A 557 12.26 -5.72 0.33
CA TYR A 557 12.74 -6.98 -0.25
C TYR A 557 13.88 -6.78 -1.25
N LEU A 558 14.42 -5.56 -1.38
CA LEU A 558 15.56 -5.21 -2.22
C LEU A 558 16.67 -4.52 -1.39
N PRO A 559 17.08 -5.08 -0.24
CA PRO A 559 18.03 -4.42 0.67
C PRO A 559 19.40 -4.15 0.02
N HIS A 560 19.76 -4.94 -1.00
CA HIS A 560 21.00 -4.81 -1.77
C HIS A 560 20.92 -3.77 -2.89
N ARG A 561 19.74 -3.35 -3.35
CA ARG A 561 19.60 -2.32 -4.39
C ARG A 561 19.60 -0.92 -3.76
N VAL A 562 20.71 -0.53 -3.14
CA VAL A 562 20.83 0.74 -2.40
C VAL A 562 20.79 1.93 -3.36
N GLN A 563 19.83 2.83 -3.16
CA GLN A 563 19.70 4.08 -3.92
C GLN A 563 20.63 5.18 -3.39
N GLY A 564 20.94 5.14 -2.10
CA GLY A 564 21.81 6.10 -1.42
C GLY A 564 21.66 6.03 0.10
N SER A 565 22.45 6.84 0.80
CA SER A 565 22.45 6.93 2.26
C SER A 565 22.15 8.34 2.73
N ILE A 566 21.27 8.47 3.73
CA ILE A 566 20.88 9.75 4.35
C ILE A 566 22.04 10.47 5.05
N ARG A 567 23.14 9.76 5.32
CA ARG A 567 24.37 10.34 5.86
C ARG A 567 25.18 11.09 4.81
N LYS A 568 24.99 10.78 3.53
CA LYS A 568 25.74 11.37 2.40
C LYS A 568 24.92 12.39 1.61
N ARG A 569 23.62 12.13 1.41
CA ARG A 569 22.72 12.94 0.58
C ARG A 569 21.39 13.15 1.27
N SER A 570 20.68 14.21 0.90
CA SER A 570 19.32 14.46 1.43
C SER A 570 18.34 13.37 0.99
N PHE A 571 17.32 13.10 1.80
CA PHE A 571 16.27 12.12 1.47
C PHE A 571 15.67 12.32 0.07
N ILE A 572 15.33 13.57 -0.27
CA ILE A 572 14.68 13.88 -1.55
C ILE A 572 15.62 13.73 -2.75
N ASP A 573 16.90 14.03 -2.57
CA ASP A 573 17.91 13.84 -3.61
C ASP A 573 18.06 12.36 -3.95
N ILE A 574 18.16 11.49 -2.93
CA ILE A 574 18.27 10.03 -3.13
C ILE A 574 17.04 9.48 -3.86
N PHE A 575 15.84 9.91 -3.45
CA PHE A 575 14.60 9.47 -4.08
C PHE A 575 14.50 9.85 -5.56
N ARG A 576 14.94 11.06 -5.92
CA ARG A 576 14.77 11.60 -7.29
C ARG A 576 15.94 11.28 -8.22
N ASN A 577 17.14 11.18 -7.68
CA ASN A 577 18.39 11.02 -8.41
C ASN A 577 19.05 9.69 -8.03
N ASN A 578 18.41 8.60 -8.47
CA ASN A 578 18.93 7.24 -8.41
C ASN A 578 18.83 6.56 -9.78
N GLU A 579 19.70 5.57 -10.00
CA GLU A 579 19.81 4.83 -11.25
C GLU A 579 18.57 3.99 -11.60
N PHE A 580 17.78 3.58 -10.59
CA PHE A 580 16.61 2.73 -10.78
C PHE A 580 15.36 3.51 -11.20
N TRP A 581 15.35 4.84 -11.07
CA TRP A 581 14.15 5.68 -11.21
C TRP A 581 13.43 5.47 -12.54
N GLU A 582 14.15 5.58 -13.66
CA GLU A 582 13.56 5.43 -15.00
C GLU A 582 13.02 4.00 -15.20
N LEU A 583 13.73 2.98 -14.74
CA LEU A 583 13.28 1.59 -14.87
C LEU A 583 12.02 1.30 -14.03
N LEU A 584 11.97 1.81 -12.80
CA LEU A 584 10.88 1.52 -11.87
C LEU A 584 9.61 2.33 -12.21
N CYS A 585 9.78 3.52 -12.77
CA CYS A 585 8.67 4.38 -13.20
C CYS A 585 8.13 4.06 -14.60
N ASP A 586 8.88 3.35 -15.45
CA ASP A 586 8.49 3.03 -16.83
C ASP A 586 8.22 1.53 -16.99
N ARG A 587 6.93 1.20 -17.18
CA ARG A 587 6.49 -0.19 -17.35
C ARG A 587 6.64 -0.71 -18.78
N ASP A 588 7.00 0.13 -19.76
CA ASP A 588 7.27 -0.31 -21.13
C ASP A 588 8.68 -0.92 -21.30
N ARG A 589 9.50 -0.80 -20.24
CA ARG A 589 10.82 -1.42 -20.12
C ARG A 589 10.78 -2.85 -19.57
N ARG A 590 9.60 -3.39 -19.26
CA ARG A 590 9.46 -4.74 -18.72
C ARG A 590 9.72 -5.79 -19.81
N THR A 591 10.24 -6.95 -19.41
CA THR A 591 10.43 -8.13 -20.27
C THR A 591 9.44 -9.24 -19.88
N HIS A 592 9.59 -10.42 -20.47
CA HIS A 592 8.65 -11.56 -20.34
C HIS A 592 7.23 -11.13 -20.72
N HIS A 593 6.18 -11.78 -20.20
CA HIS A 593 4.80 -11.43 -20.56
C HIS A 593 4.42 -9.99 -20.20
N CYS A 594 5.11 -9.37 -19.24
CA CYS A 594 4.82 -7.99 -18.84
C CYS A 594 5.04 -6.97 -19.98
N GLU A 595 5.84 -7.30 -21.00
CA GLU A 595 6.10 -6.42 -22.15
C GLU A 595 4.85 -6.19 -23.01
N VAL A 596 3.94 -7.17 -23.06
CA VAL A 596 2.71 -7.15 -23.87
C VAL A 596 1.41 -7.12 -23.03
N CYS A 597 1.54 -7.10 -21.70
CA CYS A 597 0.41 -7.34 -20.80
C CYS A 597 -0.57 -6.16 -20.73
N GLU A 598 -1.87 -6.42 -20.96
CA GLU A 598 -2.92 -5.39 -20.88
C GLU A 598 -3.14 -4.87 -19.45
N PHE A 599 -2.81 -5.67 -18.43
CA PHE A 599 -2.92 -5.28 -17.03
C PHE A 599 -1.67 -4.57 -16.50
N LYS A 600 -0.66 -4.27 -17.35
CA LYS A 600 0.63 -3.76 -16.89
C LYS A 600 0.51 -2.50 -16.04
N HIS A 601 -0.47 -1.63 -16.26
CA HIS A 601 -0.66 -0.40 -15.46
C HIS A 601 -1.39 -0.62 -14.12
N TYR A 602 -2.08 -1.75 -13.94
CA TYR A 602 -2.75 -2.11 -12.68
C TYR A 602 -1.89 -3.03 -11.79
N CYS A 603 -0.88 -3.69 -12.37
CA CYS A 603 -0.03 -4.69 -11.70
C CYS A 603 1.46 -4.43 -11.93
N GLY A 604 1.97 -4.69 -13.13
CA GLY A 604 3.40 -4.54 -13.46
C GLY A 604 4.36 -5.56 -12.83
N GLY A 605 3.87 -6.53 -12.04
CA GLY A 605 4.64 -7.60 -11.39
C GLY A 605 5.57 -7.15 -10.24
N CYS A 606 5.84 -8.03 -9.28
CA CYS A 606 6.74 -7.73 -8.16
C CYS A 606 8.19 -7.60 -8.64
N ARG A 607 8.79 -6.42 -8.42
CA ARG A 607 10.18 -6.15 -8.80
C ARG A 607 11.17 -6.92 -7.93
N ALA A 608 10.86 -7.11 -6.65
CA ALA A 608 11.69 -7.91 -5.75
C ALA A 608 11.72 -9.39 -6.11
N ARG A 609 10.60 -9.97 -6.58
CA ARG A 609 10.60 -11.36 -7.08
C ARG A 609 11.35 -11.50 -8.39
N ALA A 610 11.14 -10.57 -9.32
CA ALA A 610 11.89 -10.54 -10.58
C ALA A 610 13.40 -10.54 -10.32
N ASP A 611 13.85 -9.68 -9.38
CA ASP A 611 15.25 -9.62 -8.96
C ASP A 611 15.72 -10.88 -8.22
N ALA A 612 14.93 -11.42 -7.28
CA ALA A 612 15.34 -12.58 -6.49
C ALA A 612 15.58 -13.84 -7.33
N TYR A 613 14.75 -14.06 -8.36
CA TYR A 613 14.81 -15.24 -9.23
C TYR A 613 15.67 -15.05 -10.49
N PHE A 614 15.68 -13.85 -11.08
CA PHE A 614 16.36 -13.61 -12.35
C PHE A 614 17.57 -12.67 -12.22
N GLY A 615 17.77 -12.00 -11.09
CA GLY A 615 18.78 -10.94 -10.95
C GLY A 615 18.41 -9.65 -11.70
N GLU A 616 17.20 -9.58 -12.25
CA GLU A 616 16.76 -8.56 -13.20
C GLU A 616 15.51 -7.82 -12.74
N LEU A 617 15.65 -6.53 -12.41
CA LEU A 617 14.52 -5.68 -12.01
C LEU A 617 13.51 -5.42 -13.13
N ASN A 618 13.86 -5.62 -14.40
CA ASN A 618 12.96 -5.48 -15.55
C ASN A 618 12.21 -6.78 -15.91
N ALA A 619 12.62 -7.94 -15.37
CA ALA A 619 12.01 -9.23 -15.65
C ALA A 619 10.54 -9.33 -15.23
N GLY A 620 9.79 -10.22 -15.89
CA GLY A 620 8.43 -10.56 -15.44
C GLY A 620 8.44 -11.22 -14.07
N ASP A 621 7.40 -11.00 -13.27
CA ASP A 621 7.25 -11.71 -12.00
C ASP A 621 7.02 -13.21 -12.27
N PRO A 622 7.88 -14.12 -11.78
CA PRO A 622 7.77 -15.55 -12.07
C PRO A 622 6.54 -16.19 -11.41
N GLY A 623 5.99 -15.59 -10.33
CA GLY A 623 4.77 -16.08 -9.68
C GLY A 623 3.47 -15.69 -10.41
N CYS A 624 3.56 -15.11 -11.61
CA CYS A 624 2.41 -14.74 -12.42
C CYS A 624 2.02 -15.90 -13.35
N VAL A 625 0.72 -16.23 -13.44
CA VAL A 625 0.21 -17.25 -14.38
C VAL A 625 0.52 -16.98 -15.85
N PHE A 626 0.82 -15.73 -16.22
CA PHE A 626 1.26 -15.41 -17.60
C PHE A 626 2.75 -15.64 -17.83
N ASN A 627 3.53 -15.91 -16.78
CA ASN A 627 4.96 -16.21 -16.84
C ASN A 627 5.25 -17.66 -16.41
N GLU A 628 4.26 -18.55 -16.46
CA GLU A 628 4.38 -19.96 -16.04
C GLU A 628 5.59 -20.67 -16.68
N LYS A 629 5.82 -20.50 -17.98
CA LYS A 629 7.03 -21.04 -18.65
C LYS A 629 8.35 -20.66 -18.00
N HIS A 630 8.43 -19.45 -17.41
CA HIS A 630 9.62 -18.97 -16.73
C HIS A 630 9.73 -19.56 -15.33
N TRP A 631 8.59 -19.86 -14.69
CA TRP A 631 8.57 -20.66 -13.47
C TRP A 631 9.05 -22.09 -13.75
N ASP A 632 8.55 -22.72 -14.82
CA ASP A 632 8.93 -24.08 -15.20
C ASP A 632 10.44 -24.18 -15.52
N ASP A 633 11.02 -23.20 -16.20
CA ASP A 633 12.48 -23.11 -16.41
C ASP A 633 13.24 -23.03 -15.07
N LEU A 634 12.77 -22.20 -14.14
CA LEU A 634 13.37 -22.09 -12.81
C LEU A 634 13.29 -23.42 -12.04
N VAL A 635 12.19 -24.17 -12.18
CA VAL A 635 12.03 -25.50 -11.58
C VAL A 635 12.98 -26.50 -12.22
N GLN A 636 13.08 -26.55 -13.56
CA GLN A 636 14.00 -27.44 -14.27
C GLN A 636 15.47 -27.18 -13.92
N ARG A 637 15.82 -25.93 -13.60
CA ARG A 637 17.16 -25.52 -13.15
C ARG A 637 17.39 -25.73 -11.66
N GLY A 638 16.41 -26.22 -10.91
CA GLY A 638 16.49 -26.43 -9.46
C GLY A 638 16.55 -25.14 -8.64
N ILE A 639 16.17 -24.00 -9.23
CA ILE A 639 16.15 -22.68 -8.57
C ILE A 639 14.81 -22.46 -7.86
N ALA A 640 13.71 -22.92 -8.45
CA ALA A 640 12.40 -22.99 -7.83
C ALA A 640 12.00 -24.45 -7.64
N THR A 641 10.93 -24.69 -6.91
CA THR A 641 10.37 -26.02 -6.72
C THR A 641 8.92 -26.01 -7.15
N ASP A 642 8.49 -27.05 -7.87
CA ASP A 642 7.07 -27.31 -8.06
C ASP A 642 6.57 -28.14 -6.87
N PRO A 643 5.74 -27.58 -5.99
CA PRO A 643 5.25 -28.28 -4.81
C PRO A 643 4.42 -29.52 -5.15
N ASP A 644 3.81 -29.58 -6.34
CA ASP A 644 3.04 -30.74 -6.79
C ASP A 644 3.93 -31.96 -7.09
N ALA A 645 5.25 -31.76 -7.26
CA ALA A 645 6.24 -32.84 -7.33
C ALA A 645 6.67 -33.37 -5.94
N VAL A 646 6.34 -32.65 -4.86
CA VAL A 646 6.69 -32.98 -3.47
C VAL A 646 5.43 -32.92 -2.59
N ALA A 647 4.56 -33.91 -2.77
CA ALA A 647 3.48 -34.29 -1.86
C ALA A 647 2.48 -33.19 -1.43
N THR A 648 1.46 -32.93 -2.24
CA THR A 648 0.05 -32.68 -1.79
C THR A 648 -0.95 -32.62 -2.96
N ALA A 649 -0.74 -33.43 -3.99
CA ALA A 649 -1.60 -33.47 -5.19
C ALA A 649 -3.08 -33.80 -4.92
N ASP A 650 -3.45 -34.30 -3.72
CA ASP A 650 -4.83 -34.72 -3.44
C ASP A 650 -5.66 -33.70 -2.64
N ARG A 651 -5.07 -32.62 -2.10
CA ARG A 651 -5.80 -31.62 -1.28
C ARG A 651 -5.98 -30.26 -1.99
N ALA A 652 -4.96 -29.75 -2.67
CA ALA A 652 -5.03 -28.44 -3.34
C ALA A 652 -5.83 -28.48 -4.65
N ALA A 653 -5.67 -29.54 -5.46
CA ALA A 653 -6.36 -29.69 -6.75
C ALA A 653 -7.87 -29.98 -6.60
N LYS A 654 -8.26 -30.82 -5.64
CA LYS A 654 -9.68 -31.09 -5.32
C LYS A 654 -10.39 -29.86 -4.72
N THR A 655 -9.64 -29.01 -4.02
CA THR A 655 -10.12 -27.76 -3.43
C THR A 655 -10.24 -26.64 -4.46
N ALA A 656 -9.24 -26.44 -5.33
CA ALA A 656 -9.24 -25.35 -6.30
C ALA A 656 -10.19 -25.57 -7.49
N ALA A 657 -10.30 -26.81 -8.00
CA ALA A 657 -11.19 -27.12 -9.13
C ALA A 657 -12.66 -27.28 -8.71
N GLY A 658 -12.93 -27.86 -7.52
CA GLY A 658 -14.28 -28.00 -6.97
C GLY A 658 -14.88 -26.67 -6.49
N ARG A 659 -14.06 -25.80 -5.86
CA ARG A 659 -14.52 -24.49 -5.35
C ARG A 659 -14.52 -23.38 -6.39
N GLN A 660 -13.95 -23.55 -7.59
CA GLN A 660 -14.07 -22.55 -8.66
C GLN A 660 -15.55 -22.30 -9.00
N GLY A 661 -16.39 -23.35 -8.99
CA GLY A 661 -17.84 -23.23 -9.16
C GLY A 661 -18.52 -22.43 -8.04
N GLU A 662 -18.14 -22.69 -6.78
CA GLU A 662 -18.65 -21.94 -5.61
C GLU A 662 -18.19 -20.48 -5.62
N ILE A 663 -16.94 -20.22 -6.03
CA ILE A 663 -16.37 -18.89 -6.21
C ILE A 663 -17.13 -18.13 -7.31
N ASP A 664 -17.39 -18.77 -8.44
CA ASP A 664 -18.13 -18.18 -9.56
C ASP A 664 -19.60 -17.92 -9.18
N GLU A 665 -20.22 -18.81 -8.40
CA GLU A 665 -21.56 -18.65 -7.85
C GLU A 665 -21.61 -17.54 -6.78
N LEU A 666 -20.59 -17.44 -5.91
CA LEU A 666 -20.47 -16.37 -4.92
C LEU A 666 -20.25 -15.02 -5.61
N TYR A 667 -19.43 -14.95 -6.67
CA TYR A 667 -19.29 -13.76 -7.50
C TYR A 667 -20.63 -13.40 -8.17
N ALA A 668 -21.39 -14.39 -8.66
CA ALA A 668 -22.72 -14.16 -9.20
C ALA A 668 -23.68 -13.58 -8.14
N ASN A 669 -23.61 -14.09 -6.90
CA ASN A 669 -24.44 -13.67 -5.77
C ASN A 669 -24.04 -12.29 -5.22
N VAL A 670 -22.75 -12.00 -5.05
CA VAL A 670 -22.25 -10.67 -4.65
C VAL A 670 -22.60 -9.63 -5.72
N THR A 671 -22.48 -9.99 -7.00
CA THR A 671 -22.88 -9.13 -8.11
C THR A 671 -24.40 -8.92 -8.14
N ALA A 672 -25.20 -9.90 -7.72
CA ALA A 672 -26.66 -9.77 -7.61
C ALA A 672 -27.05 -8.88 -6.42
N ALA A 673 -26.40 -9.05 -5.27
CA ALA A 673 -26.64 -8.25 -4.06
C ALA A 673 -26.21 -6.78 -4.21
N ALA A 674 -25.13 -6.49 -4.94
CA ALA A 674 -24.73 -5.11 -5.26
C ALA A 674 -25.67 -4.42 -6.27
N ARG A 675 -26.51 -5.18 -6.98
CA ARG A 675 -27.49 -4.66 -7.96
C ARG A 675 -28.87 -4.42 -7.36
N ALA A 676 -29.21 -5.09 -6.25
CA ALA A 676 -30.41 -4.83 -5.46
C ALA A 676 -30.19 -3.63 -4.56
#